data_AF-A0A538JTX3-F1
#
_entry.id   AF-A0A538JTX3-F1
#
_cell.length_a   1.000
_cell.length_b   1.000
_cell.length_c   1.000
_cell.angle_alpha   90.00
_cell.angle_beta   90.00
_cell.angle_gamma   90.00
#
_symmetry.space_group_name_H-M   'P 1'
#
loop_
_entity.id
_entity.type
_entity.pdbx_description
1 polymer ?
#
loop_
_entity_poly.entity_id
_entity_poly.type
_entity_poly.pdbx_seq_one_letter_code
_entity_poly.pdbx_strand_id
1 'polypeptide(L)'
;MAHGRDLGHLDERRGREPHRHAPLRPGGPAGVPRHCLRVRRVGLRLRPVGRRPEPRQQGHHHHHPSQDDERAGVARLGSHPQGPLHDERWRVQDGVPALGPGVVRLQRIIGLQRADRRTVTQGWSLAHGAVREDVVGDQGRGRRTDLHAGRQRRLDRQQRGRRDRRPPRLRVLPGLARRGEHQDRLTASGLAGGVLLTVDLGTSATKAVLWDHDGPVAMGRAEVPTFHPEPGWAEQDPDDWWSSTLDACAQVRAQDERRFGEVSAIGFATARETFVPVRADGQVLGRALVWSDRRARAEAAQLVASAGGVDALRDRIGIVVDAGSTVAKAAWLHTHQPDRLLGARWLLGPRDLVFWRLTGEVATDATLASRSGFYARDGTVAPETAAGIEGLLPPVMAPTTSVGLAGEGAGLPAGISVVLGAGDRPCEVLGAGASETTPVVSWGTTANVSLPRSTLPSPLPPGFVASRAAIDGHLLEAGLSASGAALAWLQQLTGLDQLALVDAAAAAEPGARGVVALPWLNGARAPWWRPGARAAFLNLTPAHGPGDLARALYEAVAFDVARSLEALSTAADIATVAATGGGVAGPLWVQLLAAVTGRPVVLRRSGEAASAGACLLAGRAVGMPLELDRINPVVTTARPDPSLAKRYREIRPLVDRVADGVLGLDLSEWSAGWT
;
A
#
# COMPACT_ATOMS: atom_id res chain seq x y z
N MET A 1 60.16 -33.88 -9.86
CA MET A 1 59.81 -34.58 -11.11
C MET A 1 58.48 -33.98 -11.56
N ALA A 2 58.26 -33.32 -12.70
CA ALA A 2 58.89 -33.28 -14.03
C ALA A 2 57.93 -33.86 -15.10
N HIS A 3 57.33 -32.94 -15.86
CA HIS A 3 56.71 -33.09 -17.20
C HIS A 3 55.47 -34.01 -17.35
N GLY A 4 54.62 -33.87 -18.39
CA GLY A 4 54.41 -32.69 -19.26
C GLY A 4 54.42 -32.98 -20.78
N ARG A 5 53.27 -32.71 -21.43
CA ARG A 5 52.99 -32.57 -22.89
C ARG A 5 53.37 -33.75 -23.82
N ASP A 6 52.52 -33.95 -24.83
CA ASP A 6 52.96 -34.37 -26.17
C ASP A 6 52.07 -33.73 -27.27
N LEU A 7 52.57 -33.62 -28.51
CA LEU A 7 51.93 -32.94 -29.66
C LEU A 7 52.44 -33.47 -31.03
N GLY A 8 51.52 -33.72 -31.97
CA GLY A 8 51.78 -33.79 -33.42
C GLY A 8 50.44 -33.64 -34.20
N HIS A 9 50.29 -32.96 -35.34
CA HIS A 9 51.13 -32.79 -36.56
C HIS A 9 51.30 -34.09 -37.36
N LEU A 10 51.14 -34.15 -38.70
CA LEU A 10 50.94 -33.12 -39.75
C LEU A 10 50.29 -33.78 -41.01
N ASP A 11 49.66 -33.02 -41.93
CA ASP A 11 50.18 -32.72 -43.30
C ASP A 11 49.16 -31.86 -44.13
N GLU A 12 49.53 -31.43 -45.35
CA GLU A 12 48.93 -30.34 -46.13
C GLU A 12 48.60 -30.65 -47.63
N ARG A 13 48.10 -29.62 -48.35
CA ARG A 13 48.23 -29.33 -49.83
C ARG A 13 47.17 -29.96 -50.76
N ARG A 14 46.55 -29.27 -51.75
CA ARG A 14 46.46 -27.86 -52.22
C ARG A 14 44.98 -27.57 -52.58
N GLY A 15 44.44 -26.35 -52.76
CA GLY A 15 45.02 -25.00 -52.71
C GLY A 15 44.82 -24.21 -54.04
N ARG A 16 43.89 -23.24 -54.07
CA ARG A 16 43.69 -22.21 -55.13
C ARG A 16 43.11 -20.92 -54.53
N GLU A 17 43.59 -19.79 -55.01
CA GLU A 17 43.14 -18.40 -54.76
C GLU A 17 43.05 -17.67 -56.13
N PRO A 18 42.58 -16.40 -56.25
CA PRO A 18 42.14 -15.45 -55.22
C PRO A 18 40.72 -14.88 -55.47
N HIS A 19 40.26 -13.96 -54.60
CA HIS A 19 39.87 -12.58 -54.98
C HIS A 19 39.39 -11.76 -53.76
N ARG A 20 39.75 -10.48 -53.71
CA ARG A 20 39.32 -9.51 -52.68
C ARG A 20 38.17 -8.63 -53.21
N HIS A 21 37.17 -8.32 -52.37
CA HIS A 21 36.25 -7.20 -52.60
C HIS A 21 35.95 -6.42 -51.32
N ALA A 22 35.57 -5.15 -51.50
CA ALA A 22 35.39 -4.13 -50.46
C ALA A 22 33.90 -3.99 -50.05
N PRO A 23 33.55 -3.30 -48.95
CA PRO A 23 32.19 -3.30 -48.41
C PRO A 23 31.20 -2.49 -49.26
N LEU A 24 29.99 -3.04 -49.43
CA LEU A 24 28.87 -2.39 -50.13
C LEU A 24 28.07 -1.49 -49.19
N ARG A 25 27.62 -0.33 -49.71
CA ARG A 25 26.61 0.53 -49.07
C ARG A 25 25.19 0.00 -49.37
N PRO A 26 24.23 0.11 -48.45
CA PRO A 26 22.81 -0.06 -48.79
C PRO A 26 22.33 1.08 -49.71
N GLY A 27 21.62 0.72 -50.79
CA GLY A 27 20.86 1.69 -51.59
C GLY A 27 19.48 1.96 -50.99
N GLY A 28 18.94 3.16 -51.18
CA GLY A 28 17.58 3.51 -50.78
C GLY A 28 16.52 3.09 -51.82
N PRO A 29 15.25 2.87 -51.42
CA PRO A 29 14.16 2.59 -52.35
C PRO A 29 13.65 3.86 -53.05
N ALA A 30 13.23 3.73 -54.31
CA ALA A 30 12.46 4.75 -55.02
C ALA A 30 11.00 4.81 -54.51
N GLY A 31 10.27 5.88 -54.79
CA GLY A 31 8.90 6.07 -54.28
C GLY A 31 7.95 6.82 -55.21
N VAL A 32 6.65 6.58 -55.03
CA VAL A 32 5.49 7.17 -55.73
C VAL A 32 4.28 7.06 -54.79
N PRO A 33 3.27 7.96 -54.78
CA PRO A 33 3.28 9.42 -54.97
C PRO A 33 2.86 10.16 -53.67
N ARG A 34 2.95 11.49 -53.64
CA ARG A 34 2.35 12.32 -52.57
C ARG A 34 0.97 12.84 -52.98
N HIS A 35 -0.09 12.49 -52.25
CA HIS A 35 -1.38 13.17 -52.34
C HIS A 35 -1.40 14.45 -51.50
N CYS A 36 -1.49 15.61 -52.16
CA CYS A 36 -1.49 16.92 -51.52
C CYS A 36 -2.88 17.31 -51.00
N LEU A 37 -3.19 16.99 -49.73
CA LEU A 37 -4.39 17.48 -49.05
C LEU A 37 -4.25 18.98 -48.70
N ARG A 38 -4.86 19.85 -49.52
CA ARG A 38 -4.93 21.30 -49.28
C ARG A 38 -5.88 21.61 -48.11
N VAL A 39 -5.34 21.82 -46.91
CA VAL A 39 -6.10 22.38 -45.79
C VAL A 39 -6.44 23.85 -46.06
N ARG A 40 -7.69 24.14 -46.43
CA ARG A 40 -8.22 25.51 -46.47
C ARG A 40 -8.47 25.99 -45.03
N ARG A 41 -7.73 27.00 -44.57
CA ARG A 41 -8.12 27.80 -43.39
C ARG A 41 -9.42 28.54 -43.69
N VAL A 42 -10.53 28.11 -43.09
CA VAL A 42 -11.77 28.88 -43.03
C VAL A 42 -11.81 29.59 -41.68
N GLY A 43 -11.59 30.90 -41.69
CA GLY A 43 -11.60 31.71 -40.47
C GLY A 43 -13.01 32.10 -40.05
N LEU A 44 -13.60 31.40 -39.07
CA LEU A 44 -14.89 31.77 -38.49
C LEU A 44 -14.72 32.89 -37.46
N ARG A 45 -15.13 34.11 -37.83
CA ARG A 45 -15.38 35.20 -36.88
C ARG A 45 -16.79 35.04 -36.30
N LEU A 46 -16.91 34.79 -35.00
CA LEU A 46 -18.18 34.89 -34.30
C LEU A 46 -18.45 36.35 -33.87
N ARG A 47 -19.67 36.82 -34.14
CA ARG A 47 -20.27 38.03 -33.55
C ARG A 47 -21.67 37.69 -33.04
N PRO A 48 -22.18 38.37 -32.00
CA PRO A 48 -23.32 37.87 -31.23
C PRO A 48 -24.70 38.25 -31.79
N VAL A 49 -25.64 37.31 -31.64
CA VAL A 49 -27.10 37.44 -31.41
C VAL A 49 -27.94 38.35 -32.32
N GLY A 50 -28.91 37.74 -33.00
CA GLY A 50 -30.14 38.37 -33.52
C GLY A 50 -31.39 37.67 -32.96
N ARG A 51 -32.52 38.37 -32.88
CA ARG A 51 -33.79 37.85 -32.28
C ARG A 51 -34.60 36.99 -33.25
N ARG A 52 -35.49 36.15 -32.69
CA ARG A 52 -36.64 35.51 -33.39
C ARG A 52 -37.51 36.57 -34.11
N PRO A 53 -38.28 36.15 -35.13
CA PRO A 53 -39.70 35.96 -34.89
C PRO A 53 -40.31 34.65 -35.44
N GLU A 54 -41.24 34.07 -34.67
CA GLU A 54 -42.39 33.29 -35.18
C GLU A 54 -43.50 34.28 -35.61
N PRO A 55 -44.59 33.91 -36.33
CA PRO A 55 -45.15 32.55 -36.48
C PRO A 55 -45.66 32.18 -37.91
N ARG A 56 -46.26 30.99 -38.04
CA ARG A 56 -47.63 30.86 -38.60
C ARG A 56 -48.27 29.49 -38.30
N GLN A 57 -49.59 29.49 -38.20
CA GLN A 57 -50.43 28.30 -38.05
C GLN A 57 -50.74 27.69 -39.41
N GLN A 58 -50.90 26.37 -39.46
CA GLN A 58 -51.93 25.68 -40.24
C GLN A 58 -52.11 24.28 -39.65
N GLY A 59 -53.34 23.76 -39.68
CA GLY A 59 -53.67 22.40 -39.26
C GLY A 59 -54.85 21.89 -40.06
N HIS A 60 -55.07 20.57 -40.06
CA HIS A 60 -56.26 19.94 -40.63
C HIS A 60 -56.69 18.73 -39.81
N HIS A 61 -57.99 18.42 -39.88
CA HIS A 61 -58.67 17.37 -39.12
C HIS A 61 -58.73 16.02 -39.88
N HIS A 62 -59.26 15.01 -39.17
CA HIS A 62 -59.93 13.79 -39.67
C HIS A 62 -59.02 12.59 -40.04
N HIS A 63 -59.42 11.33 -39.82
CA HIS A 63 -60.65 10.76 -39.21
C HIS A 63 -60.32 9.43 -38.46
N HIS A 64 -61.12 9.07 -37.45
CA HIS A 64 -61.34 7.67 -37.01
C HIS A 64 -62.64 7.15 -37.66
N PRO A 65 -62.79 5.83 -37.88
CA PRO A 65 -63.50 4.97 -36.91
C PRO A 65 -62.58 3.90 -36.23
N SER A 66 -62.86 3.28 -35.06
CA SER A 66 -64.10 2.69 -34.51
C SER A 66 -64.50 1.36 -35.22
N GLN A 67 -65.02 0.28 -34.61
CA GLN A 67 -65.41 -0.19 -33.24
C GLN A 67 -65.65 -1.73 -33.35
N ASP A 68 -65.75 -2.64 -32.36
CA ASP A 68 -65.40 -2.79 -30.92
C ASP A 68 -65.06 -4.33 -30.75
N ASP A 69 -65.25 -5.14 -29.70
CA ASP A 69 -65.72 -5.13 -28.28
C ASP A 69 -65.22 -6.46 -27.63
N GLU A 70 -65.29 -6.87 -26.35
CA GLU A 70 -65.73 -6.38 -25.01
C GLU A 70 -64.81 -7.14 -23.98
N ARG A 71 -65.03 -7.65 -22.74
CA ARG A 71 -65.91 -7.66 -21.53
C ARG A 71 -65.01 -8.31 -20.42
N ALA A 72 -65.08 -8.16 -19.09
CA ALA A 72 -65.86 -7.38 -18.11
C ALA A 72 -65.08 -7.37 -16.75
N GLY A 73 -65.65 -6.76 -15.69
CA GLY A 73 -65.33 -7.09 -14.27
C GLY A 73 -64.48 -6.05 -13.51
N VAL A 74 -64.96 -4.85 -13.20
CA VAL A 74 -65.91 -4.50 -12.11
C VAL A 74 -65.34 -4.64 -10.69
N ALA A 75 -64.91 -3.51 -10.11
CA ALA A 75 -65.18 -3.10 -8.72
C ALA A 75 -65.00 -1.58 -8.57
N ARG A 76 -65.86 -0.91 -7.80
CA ARG A 76 -65.72 0.52 -7.39
C ARG A 76 -66.13 0.67 -5.92
N LEU A 77 -65.47 1.56 -5.20
CA LEU A 77 -65.98 2.24 -4.00
C LEU A 77 -65.22 3.56 -3.80
N GLY A 78 -65.86 4.57 -3.19
CA GLY A 78 -65.23 5.85 -2.85
C GLY A 78 -66.21 7.02 -2.65
N SER A 79 -65.77 8.05 -1.92
CA SER A 79 -66.51 9.33 -1.73
C SER A 79 -65.61 10.42 -1.11
N HIS A 80 -65.64 11.64 -1.66
CA HIS A 80 -65.05 12.86 -1.06
C HIS A 80 -66.03 13.54 -0.07
N PRO A 81 -65.55 14.51 0.75
CA PRO A 81 -65.69 15.96 0.41
C PRO A 81 -64.32 16.70 0.42
N GLN A 82 -63.97 17.59 -0.52
CA GLN A 82 -64.42 18.98 -0.82
C GLN A 82 -63.59 20.12 -0.14
N GLY A 83 -62.60 20.65 -0.89
CA GLY A 83 -62.28 22.09 -1.04
C GLY A 83 -61.73 22.92 0.16
N PRO A 84 -61.37 24.21 -0.06
CA PRO A 84 -61.38 24.94 -1.32
C PRO A 84 -60.00 25.43 -1.84
N LEU A 85 -59.96 25.55 -3.16
CA LEU A 85 -59.19 26.44 -4.05
C LEU A 85 -58.43 27.64 -3.43
N HIS A 86 -57.24 27.90 -3.98
CA HIS A 86 -56.89 29.23 -4.50
C HIS A 86 -56.01 29.09 -5.77
N ASP A 87 -56.15 30.02 -6.72
CA ASP A 87 -55.47 30.05 -8.03
C ASP A 87 -54.55 31.28 -8.09
N GLU A 88 -53.33 31.14 -8.63
CA GLU A 88 -52.62 32.23 -9.31
C GLU A 88 -51.45 31.70 -10.17
N ARG A 89 -51.03 32.48 -11.18
CA ARG A 89 -50.13 32.03 -12.28
C ARG A 89 -48.93 32.96 -12.51
N TRP A 90 -47.85 32.37 -13.04
CA TRP A 90 -46.65 33.03 -13.62
C TRP A 90 -45.79 33.79 -12.60
N ARG A 91 -44.45 33.67 -12.59
CA ARG A 91 -43.55 33.85 -13.74
C ARG A 91 -42.23 33.08 -13.58
N VAL A 92 -41.65 32.67 -14.71
CA VAL A 92 -40.19 32.43 -14.81
C VAL A 92 -39.51 33.78 -15.00
N GLN A 93 -38.39 34.01 -14.31
CA GLN A 93 -37.56 35.20 -14.47
C GLN A 93 -36.08 34.82 -14.45
N ASP A 94 -35.46 34.81 -15.63
CA ASP A 94 -34.00 34.65 -15.77
C ASP A 94 -33.28 35.83 -15.12
N GLY A 95 -32.23 35.55 -14.34
CA GLY A 95 -31.48 36.60 -13.64
C GLY A 95 -30.40 36.08 -12.70
N VAL A 96 -29.28 35.62 -13.25
CA VAL A 96 -28.04 35.36 -12.47
C VAL A 96 -27.14 36.60 -12.52
N PRO A 97 -26.80 37.18 -11.36
CA PRO A 97 -25.53 37.88 -11.15
C PRO A 97 -24.57 36.95 -10.40
N ALA A 98 -23.34 36.81 -10.89
CA ALA A 98 -22.30 36.09 -10.16
C ALA A 98 -21.84 36.90 -8.93
N LEU A 99 -21.67 36.22 -7.80
CA LEU A 99 -20.95 36.74 -6.63
C LEU A 99 -19.83 35.77 -6.27
N GLY A 100 -18.68 36.31 -5.87
CA GLY A 100 -17.45 35.55 -5.63
C GLY A 100 -17.49 34.69 -4.35
N PRO A 101 -16.40 33.96 -4.05
CA PRO A 101 -16.32 33.05 -2.90
C PRO A 101 -16.32 33.81 -1.56
N GLY A 102 -17.51 34.08 -1.03
CA GLY A 102 -17.73 34.59 0.32
C GLY A 102 -17.55 33.49 1.37
N VAL A 103 -16.84 33.79 2.45
CA VAL A 103 -16.57 32.84 3.55
C VAL A 103 -17.86 32.52 4.31
N VAL A 104 -18.36 31.30 4.17
CA VAL A 104 -19.50 30.80 4.96
C VAL A 104 -19.01 30.24 6.30
N ARG A 105 -19.33 30.94 7.40
CA ARG A 105 -19.20 30.39 8.76
C ARG A 105 -20.27 29.34 9.01
N LEU A 106 -19.87 28.08 9.21
CA LEU A 106 -20.75 27.06 9.80
C LEU A 106 -21.04 27.41 11.27
N GLN A 107 -22.25 27.89 11.55
CA GLN A 107 -22.77 27.93 12.92
C GLN A 107 -23.22 26.54 13.36
N ARG A 108 -22.92 26.17 14.61
CA ARG A 108 -23.38 24.91 15.20
C ARG A 108 -24.89 24.95 15.41
N ILE A 109 -25.63 24.01 14.84
CA ILE A 109 -26.95 23.63 15.32
C ILE A 109 -26.76 22.43 16.25
N ILE A 110 -27.21 22.56 17.50
CA ILE A 110 -27.17 21.49 18.51
C ILE A 110 -28.59 21.00 18.76
N GLY A 111 -28.78 19.68 18.67
CA GLY A 111 -29.96 19.02 19.22
C GLY A 111 -30.71 18.14 18.24
N LEU A 112 -30.61 16.83 18.44
CA LEU A 112 -31.77 15.94 18.54
C LEU A 112 -31.41 14.72 19.38
N GLN A 113 -32.41 13.90 19.72
CA GLN A 113 -32.39 13.09 20.94
C GLN A 113 -31.83 11.67 20.78
N ARG A 114 -31.49 11.06 21.92
CA ARG A 114 -31.10 9.64 22.03
C ARG A 114 -32.24 8.74 21.54
N ALA A 115 -31.93 7.78 20.67
CA ALA A 115 -32.71 6.57 20.47
C ALA A 115 -31.90 5.38 21.01
N ASP A 116 -32.51 4.57 21.87
CA ASP A 116 -31.85 3.44 22.52
C ASP A 116 -31.88 2.20 21.62
N ARG A 117 -30.70 1.59 21.36
CA ARG A 117 -30.59 0.30 20.68
C ARG A 117 -29.49 -0.56 21.29
N ARG A 118 -29.90 -1.78 21.66
CA ARG A 118 -29.13 -2.78 22.39
C ARG A 118 -27.98 -3.34 21.54
N THR A 119 -26.82 -3.51 22.17
CA THR A 119 -25.70 -4.29 21.64
C THR A 119 -26.07 -5.77 21.51
N VAL A 120 -25.65 -6.42 20.43
CA VAL A 120 -25.65 -7.89 20.29
C VAL A 120 -24.21 -8.35 20.13
N THR A 121 -23.59 -8.77 21.22
CA THR A 121 -22.26 -9.38 21.24
C THR A 121 -22.40 -10.90 21.31
N GLN A 122 -22.22 -11.58 20.16
CA GLN A 122 -22.08 -13.03 20.13
C GLN A 122 -20.64 -13.43 20.49
N GLY A 123 -20.38 -13.63 21.78
CA GLY A 123 -19.16 -14.28 22.25
C GLY A 123 -19.27 -15.80 22.08
N TRP A 124 -18.26 -16.44 21.51
CA TRP A 124 -18.14 -17.90 21.51
C TRP A 124 -17.55 -18.36 22.84
N SER A 125 -18.33 -19.11 23.61
CA SER A 125 -17.91 -19.66 24.91
C SER A 125 -17.19 -20.99 24.73
N LEU A 126 -16.03 -21.14 25.38
CA LEU A 126 -15.47 -22.45 25.74
C LEU A 126 -15.86 -22.77 27.19
N ALA A 127 -16.24 -24.02 27.43
CA ALA A 127 -16.98 -24.43 28.63
C ALA A 127 -16.08 -24.71 29.85
N HIS A 128 -16.73 -24.72 31.02
CA HIS A 128 -16.14 -24.73 32.36
C HIS A 128 -15.23 -25.93 32.68
N GLY A 129 -14.17 -25.66 33.45
CA GLY A 129 -13.73 -26.51 34.55
C GLY A 129 -14.13 -25.86 35.87
N ALA A 130 -14.75 -26.59 36.79
CA ALA A 130 -15.39 -26.02 38.00
C ALA A 130 -14.64 -26.34 39.29
N VAL A 131 -14.43 -25.32 40.14
CA VAL A 131 -14.10 -25.43 41.56
C VAL A 131 -14.97 -24.41 42.33
N ARG A 132 -15.29 -24.71 43.59
CA ARG A 132 -16.28 -24.02 44.41
C ARG A 132 -15.86 -22.61 44.84
N GLU A 133 -16.85 -21.72 44.94
CA GLU A 133 -16.82 -20.60 45.88
C GLU A 133 -17.31 -21.06 47.27
N ASP A 134 -16.73 -20.52 48.34
CA ASP A 134 -17.33 -20.46 49.67
C ASP A 134 -17.58 -18.98 50.02
N VAL A 135 -18.61 -18.72 50.83
CA VAL A 135 -19.19 -17.37 51.03
C VAL A 135 -19.05 -16.91 52.49
N VAL A 136 -19.22 -15.60 52.73
CA VAL A 136 -19.41 -14.88 54.02
C VAL A 136 -18.16 -14.21 54.60
N GLY A 137 -18.26 -12.90 54.86
CA GLY A 137 -17.22 -12.07 55.50
C GLY A 137 -17.59 -10.58 55.50
N ASP A 138 -18.52 -10.16 56.38
CA ASP A 138 -19.05 -8.79 56.45
C ASP A 138 -18.26 -7.86 57.42
N GLN A 139 -18.48 -6.55 57.27
CA GLN A 139 -18.19 -5.42 58.18
C GLN A 139 -16.80 -4.75 58.17
N GLY A 140 -16.83 -3.41 58.06
CA GLY A 140 -15.64 -2.55 58.08
C GLY A 140 -15.90 -1.05 57.92
N ARG A 141 -16.78 -0.44 58.77
CA ARG A 141 -16.89 1.03 58.86
C ARG A 141 -15.56 1.59 59.41
N GLY A 142 -14.95 2.68 58.96
CA GLY A 142 -15.37 3.77 58.05
C GLY A 142 -15.30 5.12 58.78
N ARG A 143 -14.83 6.21 58.14
CA ARG A 143 -14.90 7.61 58.67
C ARG A 143 -14.69 8.67 57.58
N ARG A 144 -15.32 9.84 57.77
CA ARG A 144 -15.13 11.08 56.98
C ARG A 144 -14.26 12.08 57.75
N THR A 145 -13.53 12.91 57.01
CA THR A 145 -13.42 14.39 57.13
C THR A 145 -12.81 14.86 55.79
N ASP A 146 -13.37 15.78 55.00
CA ASP A 146 -13.67 17.20 55.24
C ASP A 146 -12.39 18.08 55.29
N LEU A 147 -12.28 19.28 54.67
CA LEU A 147 -13.04 19.95 53.59
C LEU A 147 -12.26 21.24 53.17
N HIS A 148 -12.53 21.82 51.98
CA HIS A 148 -12.25 23.22 51.59
C HIS A 148 -10.77 23.72 51.52
N ALA A 149 -10.41 24.89 50.93
CA ALA A 149 -10.93 25.67 49.78
C ALA A 149 -9.94 26.80 49.36
N GLY A 150 -10.19 27.50 48.23
CA GLY A 150 -9.56 28.78 47.84
C GLY A 150 -8.57 28.67 46.64
N ARG A 151 -8.91 29.00 45.39
CA ARG A 151 -9.32 30.26 44.71
C ARG A 151 -8.25 31.37 44.56
N GLN A 152 -7.75 31.48 43.33
CA GLN A 152 -7.64 32.70 42.49
C GLN A 152 -6.85 33.94 42.95
N ARG A 153 -5.80 34.30 42.17
CA ARG A 153 -5.63 35.58 41.43
C ARG A 153 -4.38 35.52 40.50
N ARG A 154 -4.51 35.88 39.21
CA ARG A 154 -4.02 37.14 38.57
C ARG A 154 -2.54 37.44 38.88
N LEU A 155 -1.59 37.39 37.93
CA LEU A 155 -1.39 38.04 36.62
C LEU A 155 -0.20 39.04 36.72
N ASP A 156 0.59 39.11 35.65
CA ASP A 156 1.61 40.11 35.31
C ASP A 156 2.71 40.50 36.31
N ARG A 157 3.96 40.14 35.94
CA ARG A 157 5.12 41.04 36.14
C ARG A 157 6.12 40.89 34.98
N GLN A 158 6.61 42.03 34.49
CA GLN A 158 7.44 42.11 33.28
C GLN A 158 8.93 41.86 33.53
N GLN A 159 9.60 41.41 32.46
CA GLN A 159 10.96 41.74 32.02
C GLN A 159 12.02 42.17 33.08
N ARG A 160 12.98 41.26 33.34
CA ARG A 160 14.44 41.45 33.55
C ARG A 160 15.05 40.05 33.73
N GLY A 161 16.22 39.68 33.21
CA GLY A 161 17.14 40.37 32.29
C GLY A 161 18.56 39.80 32.42
N ARG A 162 19.04 39.06 31.40
CA ARG A 162 20.39 38.45 31.25
C ARG A 162 20.89 37.51 32.37
N ARG A 163 21.29 36.30 31.98
CA ARG A 163 22.67 35.79 32.18
C ARG A 163 22.95 34.55 31.32
N ASP A 164 24.12 34.50 30.72
CA ASP A 164 24.60 33.36 29.94
C ASP A 164 24.71 32.08 30.77
N ARG A 165 24.15 30.98 30.25
CA ARG A 165 24.59 29.62 30.54
C ARG A 165 24.62 28.83 29.24
N ARG A 166 25.83 28.65 28.68
CA ARG A 166 26.06 27.73 27.56
C ARG A 166 25.80 26.29 28.05
N PRO A 167 25.03 25.46 27.31
CA PRO A 167 25.05 24.02 27.57
C PRO A 167 26.45 23.45 27.25
N PRO A 168 26.85 22.32 27.87
CA PRO A 168 28.14 21.70 27.59
C PRO A 168 28.20 21.22 26.13
N ARG A 169 29.32 21.48 25.46
CA ARG A 169 29.58 20.96 24.11
C ARG A 169 29.89 19.47 24.21
N LEU A 170 28.95 18.61 23.81
CA LEU A 170 29.25 17.20 23.52
C LEU A 170 30.29 17.15 22.39
N ARG A 171 31.49 16.69 22.73
CA ARG A 171 32.64 16.65 21.81
C ARG A 171 32.62 15.31 21.07
N VAL A 172 31.81 15.22 20.02
CA VAL A 172 31.81 14.07 19.10
C VAL A 172 33.22 13.92 18.53
N LEU A 173 33.92 12.88 18.95
CA LEU A 173 35.18 12.44 18.35
C LEU A 173 34.86 11.39 17.28
N PRO A 174 35.50 11.42 16.10
CA PRO A 174 35.31 10.41 15.07
C PRO A 174 36.01 9.10 15.49
N GLY A 175 35.36 8.34 16.36
CA GLY A 175 35.76 6.99 16.72
C GLY A 175 35.45 6.04 15.57
N LEU A 176 36.49 5.47 14.94
CA LEU A 176 36.35 4.32 14.06
C LEU A 176 35.63 3.20 14.82
N ALA A 177 34.47 2.77 14.31
CA ALA A 177 33.70 1.68 14.89
C ALA A 177 34.50 0.38 14.85
N ARG A 178 35.18 0.06 15.96
CA ARG A 178 35.78 -1.26 16.16
C ARG A 178 34.65 -2.28 16.16
N ARG A 179 34.75 -3.30 15.31
CA ARG A 179 33.89 -4.49 15.38
C ARG A 179 34.16 -5.18 16.72
N GLY A 180 33.35 -4.88 17.73
CA GLY A 180 33.33 -5.58 19.00
C GLY A 180 32.47 -6.82 18.85
N GLU A 181 33.07 -8.00 18.84
CA GLU A 181 32.36 -9.28 18.95
C GLU A 181 31.91 -9.51 20.41
N HIS A 182 31.15 -8.56 20.97
CA HIS A 182 30.44 -8.75 22.24
C HIS A 182 29.19 -9.61 22.00
N GLN A 183 29.43 -10.88 21.70
CA GLN A 183 28.49 -11.94 22.04
C GLN A 183 28.52 -12.15 23.56
N ASP A 184 27.97 -11.18 24.29
CA ASP A 184 27.67 -11.34 25.71
C ASP A 184 26.69 -12.51 25.82
N ARG A 185 27.18 -13.62 26.38
CA ARG A 185 26.45 -14.88 26.44
C ARG A 185 25.30 -14.77 27.43
N LEU A 186 24.15 -14.28 26.96
CA LEU A 186 22.85 -14.58 27.55
C LEU A 186 22.79 -16.10 27.76
N THR A 187 22.77 -16.51 29.03
CA THR A 187 22.93 -17.92 29.37
C THR A 187 21.71 -18.69 28.89
N ALA A 188 21.93 -19.78 28.14
CA ALA A 188 20.85 -20.53 27.49
C ALA A 188 19.74 -21.01 28.47
N SER A 189 20.07 -21.12 29.77
CA SER A 189 19.13 -21.39 30.86
C SER A 189 18.00 -20.36 31.01
N GLY A 190 18.15 -19.14 30.50
CA GLY A 190 17.12 -18.08 30.56
C GLY A 190 16.29 -17.92 29.29
N LEU A 191 16.69 -18.54 28.18
CA LEU A 191 16.05 -18.37 26.87
C LEU A 191 14.89 -19.37 26.63
N ALA A 192 14.79 -20.42 27.45
CA ALA A 192 13.75 -21.44 27.41
C ALA A 192 12.41 -20.94 27.99
N GLY A 193 11.86 -19.86 27.41
CA GLY A 193 10.60 -19.25 27.84
C GLY A 193 10.42 -17.76 27.51
N GLY A 194 11.45 -17.09 26.99
CA GLY A 194 11.38 -15.65 26.68
C GLY A 194 10.31 -15.28 25.66
N VAL A 195 9.69 -14.13 25.86
CA VAL A 195 8.61 -13.58 25.03
C VAL A 195 9.20 -12.55 24.06
N LEU A 196 8.71 -12.46 22.82
CA LEU A 196 9.15 -11.46 21.85
C LEU A 196 8.06 -10.41 21.62
N LEU A 197 8.39 -9.15 21.79
CA LEU A 197 7.54 -8.04 21.36
C LEU A 197 7.88 -7.68 19.90
N THR A 198 6.87 -7.30 19.13
CA THR A 198 7.07 -6.74 17.79
C THR A 198 6.25 -5.47 17.63
N VAL A 199 6.77 -4.52 16.85
CA VAL A 199 6.07 -3.27 16.52
C VAL A 199 6.08 -3.06 15.01
N ASP A 200 4.88 -2.95 14.41
CA ASP A 200 4.67 -2.61 13.01
C ASP A 200 4.28 -1.13 12.89
N LEU A 201 5.18 -0.31 12.36
CA LEU A 201 5.01 1.13 12.13
C LEU A 201 4.30 1.36 10.78
N GLY A 202 3.05 0.93 10.70
CA GLY A 202 2.18 1.11 9.53
C GLY A 202 1.71 2.56 9.33
N THR A 203 1.28 2.89 8.11
CA THR A 203 0.95 4.29 7.74
C THR A 203 -0.22 4.90 8.50
N SER A 204 -1.27 4.13 8.83
CA SER A 204 -2.47 4.65 9.53
C SER A 204 -2.53 4.27 11.01
N ALA A 205 -1.70 3.34 11.45
CA ALA A 205 -1.66 2.86 12.82
C ALA A 205 -0.35 2.12 13.09
N THR A 206 0.16 2.28 14.30
CA THR A 206 1.21 1.44 14.86
C THR A 206 0.55 0.27 15.58
N LYS A 207 1.00 -0.96 15.29
CA LYS A 207 0.57 -2.17 15.99
C LYS A 207 1.71 -2.70 16.84
N ALA A 208 1.42 -3.14 18.06
CA ALA A 208 2.35 -3.90 18.88
C ALA A 208 1.76 -5.30 19.10
N VAL A 209 2.55 -6.36 18.89
CA VAL A 209 2.10 -7.75 19.10
C VAL A 209 3.13 -8.49 19.93
N LEU A 210 2.66 -9.12 20.99
CA LEU A 210 3.42 -9.96 21.90
C LEU A 210 3.33 -11.42 21.43
N TRP A 211 4.47 -12.07 21.25
CA TRP A 211 4.58 -13.44 20.74
C TRP A 211 5.23 -14.34 21.79
N ASP A 212 4.58 -15.47 22.09
CA ASP A 212 5.26 -16.62 22.67
C ASP A 212 5.58 -17.65 21.59
N HIS A 213 5.99 -18.85 22.00
CA HIS A 213 6.44 -19.89 21.10
C HIS A 213 5.30 -20.61 20.33
N ASP A 214 4.04 -20.44 20.73
CA ASP A 214 2.86 -21.03 20.06
C ASP A 214 2.01 -20.00 19.30
N GLY A 215 2.29 -18.69 19.46
CA GLY A 215 1.74 -17.63 18.61
C GLY A 215 1.62 -16.26 19.27
N PRO A 216 0.77 -15.37 18.73
CA PRO A 216 0.50 -14.06 19.31
C PRO A 216 -0.45 -14.19 20.52
N VAL A 217 -0.07 -13.58 21.64
CA VAL A 217 -0.79 -13.68 22.93
C VAL A 217 -1.47 -12.40 23.38
N ALA A 218 -0.99 -11.23 22.92
CA ALA A 218 -1.59 -9.93 23.20
C ALA A 218 -1.27 -8.96 22.04
N MET A 219 -2.17 -8.01 21.76
CA MET A 219 -2.00 -7.05 20.66
C MET A 219 -2.57 -5.66 21.01
N GLY A 220 -1.75 -4.63 20.84
CA GLY A 220 -2.13 -3.22 20.96
C GLY A 220 -2.09 -2.50 19.62
N ARG A 221 -2.88 -1.43 19.48
CA ARG A 221 -2.95 -0.60 18.28
C ARG A 221 -3.20 0.86 18.62
N ALA A 222 -2.35 1.76 18.14
CA ALA A 222 -2.53 3.20 18.21
C ALA A 222 -2.61 3.79 16.80
N GLU A 223 -3.45 4.80 16.58
CA GLU A 223 -3.61 5.44 15.27
C GLU A 223 -2.48 6.45 15.00
N VAL A 224 -2.10 6.62 13.74
CA VAL A 224 -1.08 7.59 13.30
C VAL A 224 -1.75 8.58 12.33
N PRO A 225 -2.02 9.83 12.74
CA PRO A 225 -2.68 10.82 11.90
C PRO A 225 -1.85 11.15 10.66
N THR A 226 -2.49 11.09 9.47
CA THR A 226 -1.88 11.55 8.22
C THR A 226 -2.55 12.85 7.78
N PHE A 227 -1.73 13.85 7.51
CA PHE A 227 -2.12 15.22 7.22
C PHE A 227 -2.06 15.46 5.71
N HIS A 228 -3.13 16.04 5.16
CA HIS A 228 -3.26 16.36 3.73
C HIS A 228 -3.42 17.88 3.56
N PRO A 229 -2.31 18.66 3.65
CA PRO A 229 -2.38 20.12 3.62
C PRO A 229 -2.76 20.69 2.25
N GLU A 230 -2.41 19.97 1.18
CA GLU A 230 -2.66 20.33 -0.22
C GLU A 230 -3.04 19.07 -1.03
N PRO A 231 -3.70 19.19 -2.19
CA PRO A 231 -4.05 18.06 -3.05
C PRO A 231 -2.83 17.19 -3.40
N GLY A 232 -2.91 15.89 -3.06
CA GLY A 232 -1.84 14.93 -3.29
C GLY A 232 -0.66 14.99 -2.31
N TRP A 233 -0.66 15.90 -1.33
CA TRP A 233 0.34 15.89 -0.24
C TRP A 233 -0.11 14.92 0.86
N ALA A 234 0.83 14.22 1.48
CA ALA A 234 0.61 13.31 2.60
C ALA A 234 1.78 13.40 3.59
N GLU A 235 1.52 13.98 4.75
CA GLU A 235 2.52 14.28 5.78
C GLU A 235 2.18 13.62 7.11
N GLN A 236 3.20 13.34 7.93
CA GLN A 236 3.05 12.83 9.31
C GLN A 236 3.90 13.63 10.28
N ASP A 237 3.50 13.67 11.55
CA ASP A 237 4.35 14.21 12.61
C ASP A 237 5.25 13.09 13.17
N PRO A 238 6.60 13.21 13.12
CA PRO A 238 7.46 12.13 13.59
C PRO A 238 7.45 11.88 15.10
N ASP A 239 6.89 12.80 15.90
CA ASP A 239 6.58 12.51 17.30
C ASP A 239 5.35 11.59 17.46
N ASP A 240 4.41 11.58 16.50
CA ASP A 240 3.28 10.63 16.51
C ASP A 240 3.76 9.17 16.37
N TRP A 241 4.88 8.92 15.67
CA TRP A 241 5.50 7.60 15.56
C TRP A 241 6.05 7.07 16.90
N TRP A 242 6.46 7.99 17.79
CA TRP A 242 6.93 7.63 19.13
C TRP A 242 5.75 7.41 20.07
N SER A 243 4.79 8.35 20.13
CA SER A 243 3.62 8.22 20.99
C SER A 243 2.77 7.00 20.63
N SER A 244 2.55 6.71 19.34
CA SER A 244 1.81 5.53 18.90
C SER A 244 2.53 4.21 19.26
N THR A 245 3.87 4.21 19.30
CA THR A 245 4.66 3.07 19.79
C THR A 245 4.47 2.88 21.29
N LEU A 246 4.51 3.95 22.09
CA LEU A 246 4.25 3.91 23.52
C LEU A 246 2.84 3.40 23.84
N ASP A 247 1.83 3.93 23.15
CA ASP A 247 0.42 3.59 23.37
C ASP A 247 0.09 2.14 22.93
N ALA A 248 0.63 1.68 21.80
CA ALA A 248 0.48 0.30 21.37
C ALA A 248 1.14 -0.68 22.36
N CYS A 249 2.36 -0.39 22.83
CA CYS A 249 3.04 -1.19 23.86
C CYS A 249 2.28 -1.17 25.20
N ALA A 250 1.72 -0.03 25.61
CA ALA A 250 0.91 0.08 26.82
C ALA A 250 -0.38 -0.75 26.75
N GLN A 251 -1.05 -0.80 25.59
CA GLN A 251 -2.22 -1.65 25.37
C GLN A 251 -1.88 -3.15 25.43
N VAL A 252 -0.70 -3.57 24.94
CA VAL A 252 -0.21 -4.95 25.10
C VAL A 252 0.02 -5.27 26.58
N ARG A 253 0.74 -4.41 27.31
CA ARG A 253 1.01 -4.60 28.75
C ARG A 253 -0.29 -4.66 29.57
N ALA A 254 -1.33 -3.94 29.17
CA ALA A 254 -2.65 -3.98 29.81
C ALA A 254 -3.44 -5.29 29.56
N GLN A 255 -3.00 -6.15 28.64
CA GLN A 255 -3.62 -7.47 28.35
C GLN A 255 -2.90 -8.63 29.06
N ASP A 256 -1.57 -8.63 29.08
CA ASP A 256 -0.77 -9.62 29.82
C ASP A 256 0.51 -8.96 30.37
N GLU A 257 0.37 -8.28 31.52
CA GLU A 257 1.48 -7.59 32.19
C GLU A 257 2.63 -8.54 32.56
N ARG A 258 2.31 -9.80 32.90
CA ARG A 258 3.30 -10.83 33.26
C ARG A 258 4.16 -11.20 32.05
N ARG A 259 3.55 -11.59 30.92
CA ARG A 259 4.31 -11.89 29.69
C ARG A 259 5.01 -10.65 29.13
N PHE A 260 4.47 -9.46 29.32
CA PHE A 260 5.14 -8.21 28.94
C PHE A 260 6.41 -7.97 29.78
N GLY A 261 6.40 -8.36 31.06
CA GLY A 261 7.59 -8.40 31.91
C GLY A 261 8.62 -9.46 31.51
N GLU A 262 8.21 -10.48 30.77
CA GLU A 262 9.03 -11.60 30.27
C GLU A 262 9.57 -11.37 28.84
N VAL A 263 9.42 -10.15 28.30
CA VAL A 263 9.96 -9.77 26.99
C VAL A 263 11.49 -9.81 27.00
N SER A 264 12.09 -10.58 26.11
CA SER A 264 13.55 -10.65 25.91
C SER A 264 14.05 -9.74 24.78
N ALA A 265 13.19 -9.45 23.79
CA ALA A 265 13.51 -8.55 22.68
C ALA A 265 12.29 -7.82 22.10
N ILE A 266 12.54 -6.67 21.48
CA ILE A 266 11.61 -5.95 20.61
C ILE A 266 12.16 -5.94 19.17
N GLY A 267 11.32 -6.24 18.17
CA GLY A 267 11.68 -6.20 16.74
C GLY A 267 10.66 -5.45 15.87
N PHE A 268 11.09 -4.89 14.74
CA PHE A 268 10.27 -3.96 13.95
C PHE A 268 9.85 -4.45 12.55
N ALA A 269 8.65 -4.01 12.16
CA ALA A 269 8.23 -3.81 10.78
C ALA A 269 7.90 -2.31 10.58
N THR A 270 7.93 -1.80 9.34
CA THR A 270 7.61 -0.38 9.08
C THR A 270 7.16 -0.11 7.65
N ALA A 271 6.25 0.85 7.50
CA ALA A 271 5.92 1.43 6.20
C ALA A 271 7.19 1.92 5.49
N ARG A 272 7.31 1.61 4.20
CA ARG A 272 8.47 1.97 3.35
C ARG A 272 8.33 3.37 2.76
N GLU A 273 9.37 3.81 2.04
CA GLU A 273 9.53 5.10 1.33
C GLU A 273 9.15 6.39 2.09
N THR A 274 8.93 6.30 3.40
CA THR A 274 8.51 7.39 4.28
C THR A 274 9.72 7.86 5.08
N PHE A 275 9.99 9.17 5.07
CA PHE A 275 11.18 9.72 5.72
C PHE A 275 10.98 11.15 6.22
N VAL A 276 11.89 11.58 7.09
CA VAL A 276 12.07 12.98 7.49
C VAL A 276 13.57 13.32 7.59
N PRO A 277 14.00 14.56 7.26
CA PRO A 277 15.35 15.02 7.58
C PRO A 277 15.50 15.29 9.08
N VAL A 278 16.63 14.88 9.67
CA VAL A 278 16.90 14.96 11.11
C VAL A 278 18.31 15.50 11.35
N ARG A 279 18.46 16.37 12.35
CA ARG A 279 19.74 16.95 12.78
C ARG A 279 20.63 15.93 13.49
N ALA A 280 21.92 16.25 13.62
CA ALA A 280 22.87 15.44 14.41
C ALA A 280 22.57 15.41 15.92
N ASP A 281 21.73 16.32 16.40
CA ASP A 281 21.25 16.45 17.79
C ASP A 281 19.89 15.74 18.02
N GLY A 282 19.37 15.02 17.03
CA GLY A 282 18.10 14.29 17.09
C GLY A 282 16.86 15.13 16.76
N GLN A 283 16.98 16.45 16.63
CA GLN A 283 15.83 17.29 16.28
C GLN A 283 15.37 17.03 14.83
N VAL A 284 14.09 16.72 14.71
CA VAL A 284 13.36 16.52 13.45
C VAL A 284 13.15 17.85 12.72
N LEU A 285 13.39 17.88 11.41
CA LEU A 285 13.26 19.09 10.58
C LEU A 285 11.95 19.08 9.77
N GLY A 286 10.85 19.43 10.43
CA GLY A 286 9.51 19.50 9.84
C GLY A 286 8.81 18.14 9.69
N ARG A 287 7.61 18.12 9.12
CA ARG A 287 6.80 16.89 8.95
C ARG A 287 7.44 15.88 8.00
N ALA A 288 7.25 14.60 8.26
CA ALA A 288 7.68 13.51 7.39
C ALA A 288 6.90 13.50 6.07
N LEU A 289 7.52 13.02 4.99
CA LEU A 289 6.91 12.86 3.68
C LEU A 289 6.55 11.38 3.44
N VAL A 290 5.26 11.04 3.50
CA VAL A 290 4.74 9.67 3.45
C VAL A 290 4.90 9.06 2.04
N TRP A 291 4.99 7.74 1.90
CA TRP A 291 5.05 7.04 0.61
C TRP A 291 3.90 7.40 -0.35
N SER A 292 2.73 7.74 0.20
CA SER A 292 1.53 8.12 -0.55
C SER A 292 1.55 9.57 -1.05
N ASP A 293 2.52 10.38 -0.62
CA ASP A 293 2.71 11.75 -1.10
C ASP A 293 3.06 11.78 -2.60
N ARG A 294 2.43 12.69 -3.35
CA ARG A 294 2.56 12.81 -4.80
C ARG A 294 3.13 14.16 -5.25
N ARG A 295 3.60 15.03 -4.34
CA ARG A 295 4.08 16.39 -4.68
C ARG A 295 5.28 16.36 -5.62
N ALA A 296 6.16 15.37 -5.47
CA ALA A 296 7.40 15.23 -6.21
C ALA A 296 7.24 14.67 -7.64
N ARG A 297 6.12 14.95 -8.31
CA ARG A 297 5.79 14.42 -9.64
C ARG A 297 6.68 14.99 -10.74
N ALA A 298 7.13 16.25 -10.61
CA ALA A 298 8.03 16.88 -11.55
C ALA A 298 9.45 16.29 -11.43
N GLU A 299 9.93 16.15 -10.21
CA GLU A 299 11.27 15.64 -9.88
C GLU A 299 11.39 14.16 -10.23
N ALA A 300 10.37 13.34 -9.96
CA ALA A 300 10.34 11.94 -10.41
C ALA A 300 10.46 11.84 -11.93
N ALA A 301 9.75 12.69 -12.69
CA ALA A 301 9.84 12.72 -14.15
C ALA A 301 11.21 13.21 -14.65
N GLN A 302 11.82 14.20 -13.98
CA GLN A 302 13.16 14.70 -14.30
C GLN A 302 14.26 13.67 -14.01
N LEU A 303 14.21 12.98 -12.87
CA LEU A 303 15.12 11.88 -12.52
C LEU A 303 15.04 10.76 -13.55
N VAL A 304 13.83 10.33 -13.89
CA VAL A 304 13.58 9.31 -14.93
C VAL A 304 14.09 9.75 -16.30
N ALA A 305 13.86 11.01 -16.71
CA ALA A 305 14.32 11.51 -18.00
C ALA A 305 15.86 11.61 -18.08
N SER A 306 16.50 12.19 -17.05
CA SER A 306 17.97 12.29 -16.94
C SER A 306 18.66 10.93 -16.88
N ALA A 307 17.97 9.92 -16.32
CA ALA A 307 18.45 8.54 -16.29
C ALA A 307 18.27 7.77 -17.62
N GLY A 308 17.65 8.36 -18.65
CA GLY A 308 17.42 7.71 -19.95
C GLY A 308 16.12 6.89 -20.04
N GLY A 309 15.18 7.09 -19.12
CA GLY A 309 13.86 6.44 -19.10
C GLY A 309 13.63 5.52 -17.91
N VAL A 310 12.37 5.08 -17.74
CA VAL A 310 11.93 4.33 -16.54
C VAL A 310 12.73 3.03 -16.38
N ASP A 311 12.84 2.23 -17.43
CA ASP A 311 13.54 0.95 -17.38
C ASP A 311 15.06 1.12 -17.24
N ALA A 312 15.64 2.12 -17.91
CA ALA A 312 17.07 2.44 -17.78
C ALA A 312 17.47 2.84 -16.35
N LEU A 313 16.57 3.46 -15.58
CA LEU A 313 16.79 3.71 -14.16
C LEU A 313 16.52 2.45 -13.32
N ARG A 314 15.39 1.77 -13.56
CA ARG A 314 14.92 0.58 -12.86
C ARG A 314 15.90 -0.61 -12.92
N ASP A 315 16.57 -0.82 -14.04
CA ASP A 315 17.60 -1.87 -14.18
C ASP A 315 18.89 -1.55 -13.39
N ARG A 316 19.10 -0.32 -12.92
CA ARG A 316 20.21 0.04 -12.01
C ARG A 316 19.83 -0.01 -10.54
N ILE A 317 18.73 0.65 -10.16
CA ILE A 317 18.31 0.80 -8.74
C ILE A 317 17.19 -0.17 -8.30
N GLY A 318 16.74 -1.06 -9.17
CA GLY A 318 15.69 -2.06 -8.90
C GLY A 318 14.26 -1.53 -8.85
N ILE A 319 14.07 -0.25 -8.52
CA ILE A 319 12.75 0.37 -8.36
C ILE A 319 12.31 1.17 -9.58
N VAL A 320 10.98 1.23 -9.80
CA VAL A 320 10.37 2.36 -10.52
C VAL A 320 10.46 3.59 -9.60
N VAL A 321 11.01 4.69 -10.10
CA VAL A 321 10.89 6.00 -9.43
C VAL A 321 9.58 6.66 -9.82
N ASP A 322 8.82 7.07 -8.81
CA ASP A 322 7.64 7.91 -8.95
C ASP A 322 7.57 8.96 -7.82
N ALA A 323 6.53 9.79 -7.81
CA ALA A 323 6.39 10.89 -6.87
C ALA A 323 6.39 10.50 -5.37
N GLY A 324 6.08 9.23 -5.04
CA GLY A 324 6.10 8.70 -3.68
C GLY A 324 7.46 8.15 -3.24
N SER A 325 8.39 7.98 -4.17
CA SER A 325 9.74 7.43 -3.91
C SER A 325 10.60 8.41 -3.12
N THR A 326 11.42 7.91 -2.18
CA THR A 326 12.28 8.75 -1.32
C THR A 326 13.19 9.66 -2.14
N VAL A 327 13.79 9.15 -3.22
CA VAL A 327 14.64 9.92 -4.14
C VAL A 327 13.93 11.12 -4.78
N ALA A 328 12.70 10.94 -5.28
CA ALA A 328 11.93 12.04 -5.87
C ALA A 328 11.57 13.10 -4.81
N LYS A 329 11.14 12.67 -3.63
CA LYS A 329 10.75 13.57 -2.53
C LYS A 329 11.95 14.30 -1.91
N ALA A 330 13.14 13.70 -1.89
CA ALA A 330 14.37 14.39 -1.51
C ALA A 330 14.79 15.43 -2.56
N ALA A 331 14.66 15.13 -3.86
CA ALA A 331 14.87 16.12 -4.92
C ALA A 331 13.84 17.28 -4.83
N TRP A 332 12.58 16.99 -4.47
CA TRP A 332 11.58 18.04 -4.21
C TRP A 332 11.99 18.93 -3.02
N LEU A 333 12.46 18.34 -1.91
CA LEU A 333 13.00 19.10 -0.77
C LEU A 333 14.23 19.93 -1.16
N HIS A 334 15.13 19.43 -2.00
CA HIS A 334 16.28 20.18 -2.49
C HIS A 334 15.87 21.44 -3.27
N THR A 335 14.85 21.32 -4.13
CA THR A 335 14.34 22.44 -4.94
C THR A 335 13.47 23.42 -4.14
N HIS A 336 12.60 22.92 -3.26
CA HIS A 336 11.51 23.72 -2.66
C HIS A 336 11.69 24.03 -1.17
N GLN A 337 12.49 23.25 -0.42
CA GLN A 337 12.72 23.43 1.02
C GLN A 337 14.19 23.12 1.42
N PRO A 338 15.20 23.68 0.72
CA PRO A 338 16.60 23.25 0.84
C PRO A 338 17.15 23.32 2.27
N ASP A 339 16.73 24.30 3.07
CA ASP A 339 17.11 24.45 4.49
C ASP A 339 16.88 23.18 5.32
N ARG A 340 15.87 22.37 4.98
CA ARG A 340 15.58 21.10 5.66
C ARG A 340 16.63 20.03 5.39
N LEU A 341 17.26 20.04 4.22
CA LEU A 341 18.36 19.14 3.88
C LEU A 341 19.71 19.71 4.35
N LEU A 342 19.94 21.01 4.16
CA LEU A 342 21.15 21.71 4.60
C LEU A 342 21.33 21.69 6.13
N GLY A 343 20.23 21.69 6.89
CA GLY A 343 20.25 21.53 8.34
C GLY A 343 20.34 20.08 8.83
N ALA A 344 20.19 19.09 7.95
CA ALA A 344 20.12 17.68 8.34
C ALA A 344 21.51 17.04 8.49
N ARG A 345 21.54 15.96 9.26
CA ARG A 345 22.61 14.96 9.30
C ARG A 345 22.15 13.61 8.76
N TRP A 346 20.87 13.29 8.88
CA TRP A 346 20.31 12.01 8.45
C TRP A 346 18.95 12.20 7.75
N LEU A 347 18.60 11.30 6.83
CA LEU A 347 17.23 11.04 6.37
C LEU A 347 16.75 9.73 7.01
N LEU A 348 15.77 9.80 7.91
CA LEU A 348 15.34 8.66 8.73
C LEU A 348 13.85 8.32 8.49
N GLY A 349 13.55 7.02 8.43
CA GLY A 349 12.16 6.51 8.42
C GLY A 349 11.55 6.35 9.81
N PRO A 350 10.28 5.87 9.90
CA PRO A 350 9.59 5.70 11.18
C PRO A 350 10.34 4.79 12.15
N ARG A 351 10.69 3.57 11.70
CA ARG A 351 11.51 2.63 12.49
C ARG A 351 12.85 3.23 12.87
N ASP A 352 13.54 3.87 11.94
CA ASP A 352 14.90 4.38 12.16
C ASP A 352 14.93 5.41 13.30
N LEU A 353 13.90 6.27 13.44
CA LEU A 353 13.75 7.18 14.57
C LEU A 353 13.35 6.46 15.88
N VAL A 354 12.42 5.51 15.84
CA VAL A 354 11.99 4.75 17.03
C VAL A 354 13.15 3.90 17.59
N PHE A 355 13.90 3.25 16.71
CA PHE A 355 15.13 2.52 17.03
C PHE A 355 16.18 3.44 17.63
N TRP A 356 16.38 4.65 17.08
CA TRP A 356 17.31 5.62 17.65
C TRP A 356 16.89 6.07 19.06
N ARG A 357 15.60 6.35 19.30
CA ARG A 357 15.09 6.70 20.65
C ARG A 357 15.26 5.58 21.68
N LEU A 358 15.21 4.31 21.25
CA LEU A 358 15.39 3.14 22.12
C LEU A 358 16.86 2.78 22.40
N THR A 359 17.78 3.07 21.47
CA THR A 359 19.17 2.53 21.50
C THR A 359 20.26 3.59 21.59
N GLY A 360 20.00 4.83 21.19
CA GLY A 360 21.02 5.85 20.97
C GLY A 360 21.78 5.72 19.63
N GLU A 361 21.59 4.62 18.90
CA GLU A 361 22.28 4.33 17.62
C GLU A 361 21.42 4.65 16.39
N VAL A 362 22.07 5.09 15.31
CA VAL A 362 21.41 5.39 14.02
C VAL A 362 21.71 4.30 13.01
N ALA A 363 20.67 3.59 12.58
CA ALA A 363 20.75 2.59 11.53
C ALA A 363 19.47 2.59 10.68
N THR A 364 19.61 2.20 9.41
CA THR A 364 18.52 1.68 8.57
C THR A 364 18.91 0.29 8.07
N ASP A 365 18.01 -0.44 7.41
CA ASP A 365 18.30 -1.77 6.88
C ASP A 365 18.26 -1.83 5.35
N ALA A 366 18.85 -2.89 4.78
CA ALA A 366 19.00 -3.07 3.34
C ALA A 366 17.67 -3.07 2.56
N THR A 367 16.54 -3.43 3.19
CA THR A 367 15.22 -3.47 2.56
C THR A 367 14.58 -2.09 2.43
N LEU A 368 14.85 -1.17 3.37
CA LEU A 368 14.48 0.24 3.23
C LEU A 368 15.44 0.98 2.29
N ALA A 369 16.75 0.75 2.43
CA ALA A 369 17.78 1.34 1.59
C ALA A 369 17.52 1.07 0.09
N SER A 370 17.36 -0.20 -0.29
CA SER A 370 17.05 -0.59 -1.68
C SER A 370 15.67 -0.17 -2.19
N ARG A 371 14.79 0.38 -1.34
CA ARG A 371 13.49 0.95 -1.72
C ARG A 371 13.47 2.48 -1.75
N SER A 372 14.48 3.14 -1.19
CA SER A 372 14.60 4.60 -1.23
C SER A 372 14.82 5.16 -2.64
N GLY A 373 15.50 4.39 -3.50
CA GLY A 373 15.94 4.81 -4.83
C GLY A 373 17.31 5.49 -4.87
N PHE A 374 18.06 5.51 -3.77
CA PHE A 374 19.45 6.04 -3.71
C PHE A 374 20.53 4.96 -3.86
N TYR A 375 20.14 3.69 -4.03
CA TYR A 375 21.05 2.54 -4.01
C TYR A 375 20.86 1.70 -5.26
N ALA A 376 21.96 1.19 -5.81
CA ALA A 376 21.96 0.23 -6.90
C ALA A 376 21.52 -1.17 -6.41
N ARG A 377 21.18 -2.07 -7.35
CA ARG A 377 20.72 -3.45 -7.04
C ARG A 377 21.73 -4.28 -6.22
N ASP A 378 23.01 -3.94 -6.24
CA ASP A 378 24.06 -4.58 -5.44
C ASP A 378 24.17 -4.05 -4.00
N GLY A 379 23.45 -2.98 -3.66
CA GLY A 379 23.49 -2.32 -2.35
C GLY A 379 24.51 -1.18 -2.24
N THR A 380 25.23 -0.83 -3.32
CA THR A 380 26.06 0.38 -3.35
C THR A 380 25.19 1.65 -3.48
N VAL A 381 25.70 2.80 -3.04
CA VAL A 381 25.02 4.10 -3.25
C VAL A 381 25.13 4.48 -4.73
N ALA A 382 24.00 4.71 -5.40
CA ALA A 382 23.91 4.99 -6.84
C ALA A 382 24.14 6.50 -7.12
N PRO A 383 25.30 6.91 -7.67
CA PRO A 383 25.71 8.31 -7.74
C PRO A 383 24.73 9.20 -8.52
N GLU A 384 24.08 8.69 -9.55
CA GLU A 384 23.10 9.43 -10.37
C GLU A 384 21.81 9.81 -9.62
N THR A 385 21.56 9.19 -8.47
CA THR A 385 20.36 9.41 -7.63
C THR A 385 20.66 9.98 -6.25
N ALA A 386 21.86 9.73 -5.72
CA ALA A 386 22.27 10.17 -4.40
C ALA A 386 23.11 11.46 -4.39
N ALA A 387 23.50 11.98 -5.57
CA ALA A 387 24.35 13.16 -5.72
C ALA A 387 23.92 14.35 -4.84
N GLY A 388 24.78 14.71 -3.88
CA GLY A 388 24.57 15.85 -2.97
C GLY A 388 23.76 15.51 -1.71
N ILE A 389 23.38 14.25 -1.50
CA ILE A 389 22.72 13.78 -0.27
C ILE A 389 23.40 12.55 0.36
N GLU A 390 24.50 12.05 -0.21
CA GLU A 390 25.17 10.82 0.25
C GLU A 390 25.56 10.90 1.73
N GLY A 391 25.99 12.09 2.17
CA GLY A 391 26.33 12.39 3.57
C GLY A 391 25.15 12.46 4.55
N LEU A 392 23.91 12.35 4.04
CA LEU A 392 22.67 12.28 4.81
C LEU A 392 22.09 10.85 4.89
N LEU A 393 22.66 9.88 4.17
CA LEU A 393 22.16 8.50 4.21
C LEU A 393 22.60 7.81 5.51
N PRO A 394 21.68 7.20 6.29
CA PRO A 394 22.04 6.48 7.52
C PRO A 394 22.83 5.20 7.22
N PRO A 395 23.62 4.69 8.20
CA PRO A 395 24.32 3.41 8.06
C PRO A 395 23.35 2.26 7.76
N VAL A 396 23.64 1.50 6.70
CA VAL A 396 22.85 0.32 6.32
C VAL A 396 23.37 -0.90 7.08
N MET A 397 22.51 -1.49 7.90
CA MET A 397 22.78 -2.64 8.75
C MET A 397 21.94 -3.86 8.33
N ALA A 398 22.16 -5.00 8.98
CA ALA A 398 21.35 -6.19 8.77
C ALA A 398 20.00 -6.07 9.51
N PRO A 399 18.88 -6.59 8.97
CA PRO A 399 17.61 -6.65 9.71
C PRO A 399 17.67 -7.37 11.06
N THR A 400 18.64 -8.26 11.26
CA THR A 400 18.91 -8.96 12.53
C THR A 400 19.94 -8.25 13.41
N THR A 401 20.34 -7.01 13.13
CA THR A 401 21.20 -6.23 14.02
C THR A 401 20.46 -5.96 15.33
N SER A 402 21.04 -6.40 16.44
CA SER A 402 20.53 -6.18 17.80
C SER A 402 21.42 -5.19 18.56
N VAL A 403 20.80 -4.29 19.31
CA VAL A 403 21.46 -3.33 20.22
C VAL A 403 20.71 -3.36 21.55
N GLY A 404 21.40 -3.23 22.69
CA GLY A 404 20.74 -3.18 24.00
C GLY A 404 19.87 -1.94 24.17
N LEU A 405 18.77 -2.07 24.92
CA LEU A 405 17.92 -0.94 25.31
C LEU A 405 18.71 0.07 26.17
N ALA A 406 18.91 1.29 25.66
CA ALA A 406 19.78 2.30 26.27
C ALA A 406 19.20 3.73 26.28
N GLY A 407 18.09 3.97 25.57
CA GLY A 407 17.40 5.26 25.48
C GLY A 407 16.08 5.30 26.26
N GLU A 408 15.05 5.92 25.67
CA GLU A 408 13.71 6.01 26.27
C GLU A 408 13.04 4.63 26.27
N GLY A 409 13.01 3.96 27.42
CA GLY A 409 12.70 2.52 27.49
C GLY A 409 11.29 2.05 27.13
N ALA A 410 10.38 2.91 26.66
CA ALA A 410 8.97 2.59 26.33
C ALA A 410 8.15 1.82 27.41
N GLY A 411 8.63 1.79 28.66
CA GLY A 411 8.10 0.94 29.72
C GLY A 411 8.33 -0.56 29.52
N LEU A 412 9.30 -0.93 28.67
CA LEU A 412 9.81 -2.28 28.45
C LEU A 412 10.75 -2.72 29.60
N PRO A 413 11.02 -4.02 29.77
CA PRO A 413 12.00 -4.49 30.75
C PRO A 413 13.41 -3.95 30.48
N ALA A 414 14.21 -3.78 31.54
CA ALA A 414 15.60 -3.36 31.41
C ALA A 414 16.48 -4.49 30.85
N GLY A 415 17.46 -4.14 30.00
CA GLY A 415 18.43 -5.10 29.44
C GLY A 415 17.94 -5.92 28.25
N ILE A 416 16.76 -5.65 27.70
CA ILE A 416 16.27 -6.34 26.50
C ILE A 416 17.04 -5.95 25.23
N SER A 417 16.97 -6.81 24.23
CA SER A 417 17.47 -6.54 22.88
C SER A 417 16.48 -5.71 22.07
N VAL A 418 16.99 -4.70 21.36
CA VAL A 418 16.26 -3.92 20.35
C VAL A 418 16.79 -4.34 18.97
N VAL A 419 15.98 -5.08 18.22
CA VAL A 419 16.36 -5.68 16.93
C VAL A 419 15.82 -4.83 15.79
N LEU A 420 16.70 -4.44 14.87
CA LEU A 420 16.42 -3.43 13.84
C LEU A 420 15.19 -3.77 12.96
N GLY A 421 15.03 -5.03 12.55
CA GLY A 421 13.91 -5.45 11.70
C GLY A 421 14.02 -4.95 10.25
N ALA A 422 12.91 -4.99 9.50
CA ALA A 422 12.88 -4.67 8.07
C ALA A 422 11.61 -3.90 7.68
N GLY A 423 11.48 -3.56 6.39
CA GLY A 423 10.24 -3.00 5.84
C GLY A 423 9.04 -3.95 5.98
N ASP A 424 7.85 -3.36 6.02
CA ASP A 424 6.53 -3.99 6.13
C ASP A 424 6.36 -5.25 5.27
N ARG A 425 6.64 -5.13 3.97
CA ARG A 425 6.48 -6.16 2.97
C ARG A 425 7.55 -7.25 3.04
N PRO A 426 8.86 -6.95 3.14
CA PRO A 426 9.87 -7.94 3.48
C PRO A 426 9.50 -8.79 4.70
N CYS A 427 8.90 -8.19 5.74
CA CYS A 427 8.38 -8.91 6.89
C CYS A 427 7.10 -9.70 6.59
N GLU A 428 6.11 -9.13 5.87
CA GLU A 428 4.88 -9.82 5.43
C GLU A 428 5.20 -11.10 4.66
N VAL A 429 6.17 -11.01 3.74
CA VAL A 429 6.68 -12.11 2.92
C VAL A 429 7.30 -13.21 3.78
N LEU A 430 8.12 -12.84 4.77
CA LEU A 430 8.73 -13.79 5.71
C LEU A 430 7.68 -14.46 6.60
N GLY A 431 6.80 -13.69 7.24
CA GLY A 431 5.78 -14.19 8.18
C GLY A 431 4.56 -14.86 7.53
N ALA A 432 4.43 -14.77 6.21
CA ALA A 432 3.52 -15.61 5.42
C ALA A 432 4.16 -16.95 4.98
N GLY A 433 5.48 -17.10 5.14
CA GLY A 433 6.22 -18.32 4.77
C GLY A 433 6.54 -18.40 3.28
N ALA A 434 6.86 -17.26 2.67
CA ALA A 434 7.22 -17.21 1.25
C ALA A 434 8.56 -17.89 0.95
N SER A 435 8.69 -18.38 -0.28
CA SER A 435 9.93 -18.97 -0.83
C SER A 435 10.00 -18.72 -2.34
N GLU A 436 11.09 -19.13 -3.00
CA GLU A 436 11.19 -19.09 -4.47
C GLU A 436 10.10 -19.92 -5.19
N THR A 437 9.42 -20.82 -4.47
CA THR A 437 8.34 -21.67 -4.99
C THR A 437 6.97 -21.37 -4.35
N THR A 438 6.91 -20.42 -3.41
CA THR A 438 5.71 -19.98 -2.69
C THR A 438 5.67 -18.46 -2.61
N PRO A 439 5.15 -17.74 -3.62
CA PRO A 439 4.93 -16.31 -3.57
C PRO A 439 3.77 -15.96 -2.65
N VAL A 440 3.78 -14.70 -2.18
CA VAL A 440 2.71 -14.09 -1.38
C VAL A 440 1.86 -13.19 -2.28
N VAL A 441 0.54 -13.34 -2.15
CA VAL A 441 -0.44 -12.46 -2.77
C VAL A 441 -1.20 -11.73 -1.66
N SER A 442 -0.81 -10.48 -1.42
CA SER A 442 -1.44 -9.60 -0.45
C SER A 442 -2.60 -8.85 -1.10
N TRP A 443 -3.80 -8.86 -0.50
CA TRP A 443 -4.96 -8.09 -0.96
C TRP A 443 -5.44 -7.11 0.12
N GLY A 444 -5.29 -5.82 -0.15
CA GLY A 444 -5.94 -4.74 0.60
C GLY A 444 -6.60 -3.73 -0.35
N THR A 445 -6.43 -2.44 -0.07
CA THR A 445 -6.83 -1.32 -0.96
C THR A 445 -6.22 -1.46 -2.36
N THR A 446 -4.97 -1.96 -2.43
CA THR A 446 -4.34 -2.48 -3.64
C THR A 446 -3.86 -3.92 -3.39
N ALA A 447 -3.62 -4.67 -4.46
CA ALA A 447 -3.07 -6.02 -4.38
C ALA A 447 -1.57 -6.03 -4.74
N ASN A 448 -0.83 -7.00 -4.22
CA ASN A 448 0.59 -7.15 -4.52
C ASN A 448 0.98 -8.63 -4.62
N VAL A 449 1.73 -8.99 -5.66
CA VAL A 449 2.38 -10.29 -5.78
C VAL A 449 3.85 -10.14 -5.43
N SER A 450 4.35 -10.98 -4.52
CA SER A 450 5.72 -10.89 -3.99
C SER A 450 6.41 -12.24 -3.97
N LEU A 451 7.61 -12.31 -4.56
CA LEU A 451 8.41 -13.53 -4.69
C LEU A 451 9.84 -13.30 -4.18
N PRO A 452 10.27 -13.96 -3.10
CA PRO A 452 11.69 -14.05 -2.74
C PRO A 452 12.50 -14.71 -3.85
N ARG A 453 13.70 -14.19 -4.12
CA ARG A 453 14.66 -14.80 -5.05
C ARG A 453 16.10 -14.58 -4.59
N SER A 454 16.91 -15.63 -4.60
CA SER A 454 18.36 -15.54 -4.45
C SER A 454 18.99 -14.62 -5.50
N THR A 455 18.63 -14.81 -6.78
CA THR A 455 19.11 -14.03 -7.93
C THR A 455 17.99 -13.30 -8.66
N LEU A 456 18.29 -12.17 -9.30
CA LEU A 456 17.31 -11.39 -10.07
C LEU A 456 17.35 -11.74 -11.55
N PRO A 457 16.20 -11.76 -12.25
CA PRO A 457 16.18 -11.77 -13.70
C PRO A 457 16.81 -10.48 -14.27
N SER A 458 17.34 -10.57 -15.49
CA SER A 458 17.89 -9.44 -16.22
C SER A 458 17.52 -9.55 -17.69
N PRO A 459 16.76 -8.61 -18.27
CA PRO A 459 16.16 -7.44 -17.63
C PRO A 459 15.10 -7.79 -16.58
N LEU A 460 14.71 -6.82 -15.74
CA LEU A 460 13.55 -7.00 -14.86
C LEU A 460 12.24 -6.95 -15.67
N PRO A 461 11.25 -7.84 -15.42
CA PRO A 461 9.96 -7.82 -16.11
C PRO A 461 9.28 -6.43 -16.06
N PRO A 462 8.58 -5.96 -17.11
CA PRO A 462 8.10 -4.57 -17.21
C PRO A 462 7.23 -4.12 -16.03
N GLY A 463 7.62 -3.03 -15.37
CA GLY A 463 6.87 -2.47 -14.23
C GLY A 463 7.04 -3.18 -12.90
N PHE A 464 7.85 -4.24 -12.83
CA PHE A 464 8.17 -4.92 -11.57
C PHE A 464 9.27 -4.20 -10.81
N VAL A 465 9.19 -4.28 -9.49
CA VAL A 465 10.20 -3.79 -8.55
C VAL A 465 11.09 -4.94 -8.10
N ALA A 466 12.38 -4.68 -7.96
CA ALA A 466 13.32 -5.51 -7.23
C ALA A 466 13.87 -4.72 -6.02
N SER A 467 13.87 -5.35 -4.84
CA SER A 467 14.49 -4.81 -3.62
C SER A 467 15.21 -5.94 -2.86
N ARG A 468 15.80 -5.65 -1.70
CA ARG A 468 16.39 -6.67 -0.82
C ARG A 468 15.30 -7.38 0.01
N ALA A 469 15.47 -8.68 0.23
CA ALA A 469 14.62 -9.44 1.14
C ALA A 469 15.04 -9.21 2.62
N ALA A 470 14.17 -9.58 3.56
CA ALA A 470 14.40 -9.43 5.00
C ALA A 470 15.52 -10.32 5.58
N ILE A 471 15.97 -11.34 4.83
CA ILE A 471 17.07 -12.22 5.20
C ILE A 471 18.13 -12.15 4.09
N ASP A 472 18.09 -13.07 3.13
CA ASP A 472 19.08 -13.20 2.07
C ASP A 472 18.46 -13.00 0.68
N GLY A 473 19.29 -12.54 -0.27
CA GLY A 473 18.86 -12.29 -1.64
C GLY A 473 17.90 -11.10 -1.77
N HIS A 474 16.91 -11.26 -2.65
CA HIS A 474 16.09 -10.19 -3.20
C HIS A 474 14.61 -10.50 -3.06
N LEU A 475 13.80 -9.44 -3.15
CA LEU A 475 12.36 -9.52 -3.24
C LEU A 475 11.91 -8.88 -4.55
N LEU A 476 11.27 -9.66 -5.41
CA LEU A 476 10.53 -9.15 -6.56
C LEU A 476 9.09 -8.81 -6.16
N GLU A 477 8.57 -7.71 -6.68
CA GLU A 477 7.21 -7.23 -6.40
C GLU A 477 6.46 -6.77 -7.66
N ALA A 478 5.23 -7.24 -7.80
CA ALA A 478 4.21 -6.73 -8.71
C ALA A 478 3.15 -5.99 -7.88
N GLY A 479 3.12 -4.67 -7.95
CA GLY A 479 2.00 -3.88 -7.40
C GLY A 479 0.87 -3.78 -8.42
N LEU A 480 -0.35 -4.20 -8.05
CA LEU A 480 -1.54 -4.19 -8.92
C LEU A 480 -2.43 -3.01 -8.56
N SER A 481 -2.99 -2.29 -9.54
CA SER A 481 -3.84 -1.12 -9.26
C SER A 481 -5.24 -1.50 -8.79
N ALA A 482 -5.74 -0.74 -7.81
CA ALA A 482 -7.10 -0.73 -7.27
C ALA A 482 -7.80 -2.12 -7.21
N SER A 483 -7.50 -2.89 -6.16
CA SER A 483 -8.23 -4.13 -5.86
C SER A 483 -9.42 -3.84 -4.94
N GLY A 484 -9.20 -3.75 -3.62
CA GLY A 484 -10.21 -3.31 -2.66
C GLY A 484 -10.71 -1.89 -2.95
N ALA A 485 -9.87 -1.02 -3.50
CA ALA A 485 -10.29 0.33 -3.91
C ALA A 485 -11.31 0.32 -5.07
N ALA A 486 -11.25 -0.65 -6.00
CA ALA A 486 -12.24 -0.74 -7.07
C ALA A 486 -13.58 -1.26 -6.57
N LEU A 487 -13.58 -2.18 -5.60
CA LEU A 487 -14.80 -2.61 -4.92
C LEU A 487 -15.41 -1.48 -4.07
N ALA A 488 -14.59 -0.71 -3.36
CA ALA A 488 -15.06 0.47 -2.61
C ALA A 488 -15.60 1.59 -3.52
N TRP A 489 -15.00 1.80 -4.69
CA TRP A 489 -15.55 2.69 -5.71
C TRP A 489 -16.89 2.19 -6.26
N LEU A 490 -17.02 0.88 -6.55
CA LEU A 490 -18.29 0.30 -7.01
C LEU A 490 -19.37 0.35 -5.92
N GLN A 491 -18.98 0.17 -4.65
CA GLN A 491 -19.84 0.37 -3.49
C GLN A 491 -20.40 1.81 -3.46
N GLN A 492 -19.54 2.83 -3.59
CA GLN A 492 -19.96 4.23 -3.66
C GLN A 492 -20.85 4.53 -4.87
N LEU A 493 -20.57 3.92 -6.03
CA LEU A 493 -21.36 4.09 -7.26
C LEU A 493 -22.76 3.46 -7.18
N THR A 494 -22.89 2.35 -6.45
CA THR A 494 -24.15 1.56 -6.38
C THR A 494 -24.98 1.84 -5.13
N GLY A 495 -24.40 2.44 -4.09
CA GLY A 495 -25.05 2.69 -2.81
C GLY A 495 -25.28 1.43 -1.96
N LEU A 496 -24.79 0.27 -2.39
CA LEU A 496 -24.81 -0.97 -1.61
C LEU A 496 -23.82 -0.90 -0.44
N ASP A 497 -24.00 -1.76 0.57
CA ASP A 497 -22.93 -2.02 1.53
C ASP A 497 -21.89 -3.01 0.96
N GLN A 498 -20.72 -3.07 1.61
CA GLN A 498 -19.61 -3.91 1.15
C GLN A 498 -19.93 -5.42 1.20
N LEU A 499 -20.70 -5.89 2.18
CA LEU A 499 -21.03 -7.30 2.33
C LEU A 499 -22.03 -7.73 1.25
N ALA A 500 -23.10 -6.97 1.05
CA ALA A 500 -24.06 -7.21 -0.02
C ALA A 500 -23.41 -7.21 -1.41
N LEU A 501 -22.39 -6.37 -1.65
CA LEU A 501 -21.64 -6.35 -2.91
C LEU A 501 -20.75 -7.60 -3.07
N VAL A 502 -20.15 -8.11 -2.00
CA VAL A 502 -19.36 -9.35 -2.00
C VAL A 502 -20.25 -10.58 -2.17
N ASP A 503 -21.39 -10.65 -1.49
CA ASP A 503 -22.35 -11.75 -1.61
C ASP A 503 -22.97 -11.80 -3.01
N ALA A 504 -23.31 -10.64 -3.59
CA ALA A 504 -23.77 -10.55 -4.97
C ALA A 504 -22.68 -10.95 -5.98
N ALA A 505 -21.40 -10.66 -5.71
CA ALA A 505 -20.29 -11.13 -6.53
C ALA A 505 -20.07 -12.65 -6.41
N ALA A 506 -20.30 -13.23 -5.23
CA ALA A 506 -20.18 -14.66 -4.99
C ALA A 506 -21.31 -15.44 -5.68
N ALA A 507 -22.54 -14.92 -5.65
CA ALA A 507 -23.71 -15.49 -6.31
C ALA A 507 -23.70 -15.36 -7.85
N ALA A 508 -22.94 -14.40 -8.41
CA ALA A 508 -22.81 -14.23 -9.85
C ALA A 508 -22.01 -15.38 -10.52
N GLU A 509 -22.33 -15.69 -11.77
CA GLU A 509 -21.71 -16.80 -12.51
C GLU A 509 -20.21 -16.57 -12.82
N PRO A 510 -19.38 -17.64 -12.86
CA PRO A 510 -17.99 -17.56 -13.29
C PRO A 510 -17.80 -17.02 -14.73
N GLY A 511 -17.10 -15.90 -14.84
CA GLY A 511 -17.00 -15.10 -16.06
C GLY A 511 -18.00 -13.95 -16.13
N ALA A 512 -18.67 -13.61 -15.02
CA ALA A 512 -19.55 -12.44 -14.85
C ALA A 512 -20.59 -12.25 -15.98
N ARG A 513 -21.21 -13.35 -16.43
CA ARG A 513 -22.13 -13.41 -17.59
C ARG A 513 -21.60 -12.78 -18.88
N GLY A 514 -20.28 -12.70 -19.02
CA GLY A 514 -19.57 -12.14 -20.18
C GLY A 514 -19.07 -10.70 -19.99
N VAL A 515 -19.24 -10.08 -18.82
CA VAL A 515 -18.69 -8.75 -18.52
C VAL A 515 -17.18 -8.85 -18.31
N VAL A 516 -16.42 -7.98 -18.98
CA VAL A 516 -14.98 -7.81 -18.74
C VAL A 516 -14.75 -6.48 -18.03
N ALA A 517 -14.12 -6.53 -16.86
CA ALA A 517 -13.66 -5.34 -16.15
C ALA A 517 -12.15 -5.14 -16.32
N LEU A 518 -11.72 -3.88 -16.34
CA LEU A 518 -10.33 -3.46 -16.29
C LEU A 518 -10.19 -2.53 -15.06
N PRO A 519 -9.48 -2.91 -13.98
CA PRO A 519 -9.55 -2.24 -12.68
C PRO A 519 -8.70 -0.96 -12.57
N TRP A 520 -8.28 -0.38 -13.69
CA TRP A 520 -7.20 0.61 -13.76
C TRP A 520 -7.62 2.04 -13.39
N LEU A 521 -8.39 2.22 -12.30
CA LEU A 521 -8.90 3.51 -11.82
C LEU A 521 -7.79 4.56 -11.69
N ASN A 522 -6.63 4.15 -11.16
CA ASN A 522 -5.45 4.99 -10.95
C ASN A 522 -4.28 4.60 -11.89
N GLY A 523 -4.58 4.24 -13.14
CA GLY A 523 -3.60 3.71 -14.10
C GLY A 523 -3.30 2.23 -13.90
N ALA A 524 -2.81 1.56 -14.94
CA ALA A 524 -2.41 0.15 -14.84
C ALA A 524 -0.96 0.05 -14.35
N ARG A 525 -0.73 -0.65 -13.24
CA ARG A 525 0.62 -1.04 -12.76
C ARG A 525 0.98 -2.42 -13.32
N ALA A 526 1.72 -3.26 -12.58
CA ALA A 526 2.04 -4.62 -13.06
C ALA A 526 0.75 -5.44 -13.26
N PRO A 527 0.68 -6.32 -14.29
CA PRO A 527 1.73 -6.65 -15.27
C PRO A 527 1.84 -5.65 -16.45
N TRP A 528 0.80 -4.85 -16.69
CA TRP A 528 0.62 -4.07 -17.92
C TRP A 528 1.57 -2.87 -18.08
N TRP A 529 1.87 -2.22 -16.95
CA TRP A 529 2.67 -1.01 -16.84
C TRP A 529 2.24 0.11 -17.82
N ARG A 530 1.04 0.67 -17.58
CA ARG A 530 0.45 1.79 -18.34
C ARG A 530 -0.22 2.80 -17.40
N PRO A 531 0.54 3.76 -16.82
CA PRO A 531 -0.02 4.78 -15.91
C PRO A 531 -1.12 5.68 -16.52
N GLY A 532 -1.13 5.83 -17.85
CA GLY A 532 -2.19 6.56 -18.57
C GLY A 532 -3.53 5.81 -18.70
N ALA A 533 -3.56 4.50 -18.45
CA ALA A 533 -4.77 3.69 -18.60
C ALA A 533 -5.87 4.09 -17.60
N ARG A 534 -7.13 3.75 -17.89
CA ARG A 534 -8.29 4.02 -17.03
C ARG A 534 -9.15 2.78 -16.89
N ALA A 535 -9.97 2.74 -15.85
CA ALA A 535 -10.89 1.63 -15.64
C ALA A 535 -11.98 1.57 -16.71
N ALA A 536 -12.45 0.36 -17.03
CA ALA A 536 -13.52 0.13 -17.99
C ALA A 536 -14.34 -1.11 -17.61
N PHE A 537 -15.61 -1.11 -18.02
CA PHE A 537 -16.44 -2.31 -18.10
C PHE A 537 -16.90 -2.47 -19.55
N LEU A 538 -16.71 -3.66 -20.10
CA LEU A 538 -17.02 -3.99 -21.49
C LEU A 538 -18.07 -5.11 -21.54
N ASN A 539 -18.80 -5.16 -22.66
CA ASN A 539 -19.88 -6.13 -22.91
C ASN A 539 -21.02 -6.06 -21.88
N LEU A 540 -21.48 -4.85 -21.56
CA LEU A 540 -22.63 -4.62 -20.67
C LEU A 540 -23.97 -4.78 -21.43
N THR A 541 -24.96 -5.36 -20.75
CA THR A 541 -26.34 -5.47 -21.23
C THR A 541 -27.31 -5.06 -20.10
N PRO A 542 -28.60 -4.77 -20.39
CA PRO A 542 -29.60 -4.48 -19.36
C PRO A 542 -29.88 -5.62 -18.37
N ALA A 543 -29.35 -6.82 -18.61
CA ALA A 543 -29.48 -7.96 -17.71
C ALA A 543 -28.42 -7.98 -16.59
N HIS A 544 -27.38 -7.12 -16.67
CA HIS A 544 -26.27 -7.08 -15.71
C HIS A 544 -26.54 -6.09 -14.58
N GLY A 545 -26.12 -6.44 -13.36
CA GLY A 545 -26.28 -5.62 -12.16
C GLY A 545 -24.99 -5.54 -11.32
N PRO A 546 -25.07 -4.95 -10.11
CA PRO A 546 -23.91 -4.75 -9.23
C PRO A 546 -23.09 -6.02 -8.95
N GLY A 547 -23.75 -7.19 -8.84
CA GLY A 547 -23.08 -8.48 -8.63
C GLY A 547 -22.17 -8.89 -9.79
N ASP A 548 -22.59 -8.69 -11.04
CA ASP A 548 -21.75 -8.98 -12.22
C ASP A 548 -20.56 -8.02 -12.29
N LEU A 549 -20.78 -6.73 -12.01
CA LEU A 549 -19.72 -5.73 -12.00
C LEU A 549 -18.67 -6.04 -10.91
N ALA A 550 -19.12 -6.41 -9.72
CA ALA A 550 -18.24 -6.79 -8.62
C ALA A 550 -17.51 -8.11 -8.91
N ARG A 551 -18.19 -9.10 -9.50
CA ARG A 551 -17.58 -10.37 -9.94
C ARG A 551 -16.54 -10.15 -11.02
N ALA A 552 -16.82 -9.31 -12.01
CA ALA A 552 -15.88 -8.97 -13.07
C ALA A 552 -14.63 -8.24 -12.50
N LEU A 553 -14.78 -7.34 -11.52
CA LEU A 553 -13.64 -6.73 -10.82
C LEU A 553 -12.79 -7.76 -10.07
N TYR A 554 -13.43 -8.64 -9.30
CA TYR A 554 -12.76 -9.73 -8.59
C TYR A 554 -11.96 -10.64 -9.54
N GLU A 555 -12.58 -11.07 -10.64
CA GLU A 555 -11.95 -11.90 -11.66
C GLU A 555 -10.81 -11.17 -12.39
N ALA A 556 -10.99 -9.88 -12.73
CA ALA A 556 -9.97 -9.09 -13.41
C ALA A 556 -8.68 -8.95 -12.60
N VAL A 557 -8.79 -8.67 -11.29
CA VAL A 557 -7.62 -8.59 -10.39
C VAL A 557 -7.02 -9.98 -10.14
N ALA A 558 -7.85 -11.04 -10.07
CA ALA A 558 -7.36 -12.41 -10.01
C ALA A 558 -6.50 -12.77 -11.25
N PHE A 559 -6.94 -12.36 -12.45
CA PHE A 559 -6.14 -12.52 -13.67
C PHE A 559 -4.87 -11.66 -13.68
N ASP A 560 -4.89 -10.43 -13.16
CA ASP A 560 -3.67 -9.61 -13.01
C ASP A 560 -2.67 -10.26 -12.04
N VAL A 561 -3.14 -10.97 -11.01
CA VAL A 561 -2.28 -11.78 -10.14
C VAL A 561 -1.68 -12.96 -10.90
N ALA A 562 -2.49 -13.72 -11.66
CA ALA A 562 -2.01 -14.87 -12.45
C ALA A 562 -0.94 -14.45 -13.48
N ARG A 563 -1.20 -13.39 -14.25
CA ARG A 563 -0.22 -12.77 -15.17
C ARG A 563 1.05 -12.33 -14.44
N SER A 564 0.92 -11.77 -13.24
CA SER A 564 2.06 -11.30 -12.46
C SER A 564 2.94 -12.45 -11.94
N LEU A 565 2.34 -13.58 -11.56
CA LEU A 565 3.06 -14.79 -11.16
C LEU A 565 3.85 -15.38 -12.34
N GLU A 566 3.24 -15.44 -13.52
CA GLU A 566 3.88 -15.90 -14.77
C GLU A 566 5.01 -14.99 -15.28
N ALA A 567 5.00 -13.70 -14.90
CA ALA A 567 6.10 -12.78 -15.19
C ALA A 567 7.26 -12.90 -14.17
N LEU A 568 7.01 -13.39 -12.95
CA LEU A 568 8.00 -13.55 -11.87
C LEU A 568 8.75 -14.88 -11.90
N SER A 569 8.13 -15.90 -12.50
CA SER A 569 8.55 -17.30 -12.43
C SER A 569 8.13 -18.02 -13.70
N THR A 570 8.80 -19.09 -14.09
CA THR A 570 8.16 -19.99 -15.05
C THR A 570 6.99 -20.63 -14.31
N ALA A 571 5.83 -20.78 -14.96
CA ALA A 571 4.63 -21.25 -14.27
C ALA A 571 4.77 -22.67 -13.68
N ALA A 572 5.82 -23.42 -14.02
CA ALA A 572 6.15 -24.72 -13.45
C ALA A 572 6.83 -24.64 -12.06
N ASP A 573 7.50 -23.52 -11.72
CA ASP A 573 8.35 -23.41 -10.52
C ASP A 573 7.54 -23.24 -9.22
N ILE A 574 6.35 -22.62 -9.32
CA ILE A 574 5.54 -22.26 -8.15
C ILE A 574 4.71 -23.45 -7.67
N ALA A 575 4.92 -23.93 -6.46
CA ALA A 575 4.19 -25.06 -5.89
C ALA A 575 2.85 -24.66 -5.26
N THR A 576 2.79 -23.49 -4.62
CA THR A 576 1.68 -23.03 -3.76
C THR A 576 1.67 -21.50 -3.75
N VAL A 577 0.54 -20.87 -3.45
CA VAL A 577 0.44 -19.42 -3.24
C VAL A 577 0.06 -19.16 -1.78
N ALA A 578 0.83 -18.36 -1.07
CA ALA A 578 0.41 -17.83 0.23
C ALA A 578 -0.45 -16.57 0.01
N ALA A 579 -1.53 -16.39 0.76
CA ALA A 579 -2.38 -15.19 0.65
C ALA A 579 -2.47 -14.43 1.98
N THR A 580 -2.46 -13.10 1.90
CA THR A 580 -2.45 -12.17 3.04
C THR A 580 -3.32 -10.94 2.78
N GLY A 581 -3.46 -10.07 3.79
CA GLY A 581 -4.28 -8.87 3.72
C GLY A 581 -5.78 -9.14 3.86
N GLY A 582 -6.58 -8.07 3.97
CA GLY A 582 -8.02 -8.16 4.26
C GLY A 582 -8.85 -8.99 3.26
N GLY A 583 -8.34 -9.24 2.06
CA GLY A 583 -9.02 -10.11 1.08
C GLY A 583 -9.19 -11.57 1.52
N VAL A 584 -8.33 -12.08 2.42
CA VAL A 584 -8.38 -13.52 2.82
C VAL A 584 -9.60 -13.89 3.66
N ALA A 585 -10.31 -12.89 4.21
CA ALA A 585 -11.56 -13.10 4.92
C ALA A 585 -12.74 -13.48 3.99
N GLY A 586 -12.63 -13.22 2.68
CA GLY A 586 -13.67 -13.52 1.70
C GLY A 586 -13.43 -14.84 0.96
N PRO A 587 -14.29 -15.87 1.12
CA PRO A 587 -14.11 -17.17 0.46
C PRO A 587 -14.01 -17.06 -1.08
N LEU A 588 -14.75 -16.13 -1.68
CA LEU A 588 -14.72 -15.85 -3.12
C LEU A 588 -13.29 -15.52 -3.60
N TRP A 589 -12.57 -14.63 -2.91
CA TRP A 589 -11.21 -14.26 -3.32
C TRP A 589 -10.26 -15.45 -3.30
N VAL A 590 -10.32 -16.26 -2.24
CA VAL A 590 -9.45 -17.42 -2.06
C VAL A 590 -9.74 -18.50 -3.12
N GLN A 591 -11.02 -18.74 -3.43
CA GLN A 591 -11.44 -19.66 -4.50
C GLN A 591 -11.02 -19.18 -5.89
N LEU A 592 -11.21 -17.89 -6.20
CA LEU A 592 -10.78 -17.28 -7.46
C LEU A 592 -9.27 -17.40 -7.63
N LEU A 593 -8.49 -17.00 -6.62
CA LEU A 593 -7.03 -17.04 -6.63
C LEU A 593 -6.51 -18.47 -6.90
N ALA A 594 -7.08 -19.48 -6.23
CA ALA A 594 -6.72 -20.88 -6.49
C ALA A 594 -7.09 -21.32 -7.92
N ALA A 595 -8.28 -20.95 -8.40
CA ALA A 595 -8.77 -21.36 -9.72
C ALA A 595 -8.03 -20.70 -10.90
N VAL A 596 -7.72 -19.39 -10.84
CA VAL A 596 -7.01 -18.68 -11.94
C VAL A 596 -5.52 -19.01 -12.00
N THR A 597 -4.88 -19.30 -10.86
CA THR A 597 -3.47 -19.72 -10.81
C THR A 597 -3.29 -21.21 -11.04
N GLY A 598 -4.33 -22.02 -10.79
CA GLY A 598 -4.23 -23.47 -10.79
C GLY A 598 -3.35 -24.01 -9.65
N ARG A 599 -3.19 -23.27 -8.55
CA ARG A 599 -2.35 -23.64 -7.39
C ARG A 599 -3.13 -23.69 -6.08
N PRO A 600 -2.71 -24.52 -5.11
CA PRO A 600 -3.21 -24.42 -3.74
C PRO A 600 -2.93 -23.02 -3.17
N VAL A 601 -3.91 -22.46 -2.47
CA VAL A 601 -3.77 -21.21 -1.71
C VAL A 601 -3.73 -21.54 -0.23
N VAL A 602 -2.66 -21.15 0.47
CA VAL A 602 -2.50 -21.34 1.92
C VAL A 602 -2.78 -20.05 2.68
N LEU A 603 -3.56 -20.18 3.75
CA LEU A 603 -3.86 -19.13 4.72
C LEU A 603 -3.30 -19.53 6.08
N ARG A 604 -2.59 -18.62 6.75
CA ARG A 604 -2.03 -18.82 8.09
C ARG A 604 -2.93 -18.22 9.18
N ARG A 605 -2.77 -18.70 10.43
CA ARG A 605 -3.64 -18.38 11.58
C ARG A 605 -3.75 -16.88 11.84
N SER A 606 -2.64 -16.16 11.79
CA SER A 606 -2.56 -14.72 12.07
C SER A 606 -2.66 -13.90 10.79
N GLY A 607 -3.55 -12.90 10.80
CA GLY A 607 -3.57 -11.85 9.77
C GLY A 607 -2.38 -10.88 9.84
N GLU A 608 -1.61 -10.91 10.93
CA GLU A 608 -0.49 -10.00 11.19
C GLU A 608 0.85 -10.57 10.68
N ALA A 609 0.89 -10.93 9.39
CA ALA A 609 2.05 -11.55 8.75
C ALA A 609 3.33 -10.69 8.82
N ALA A 610 3.22 -9.35 8.76
CA ALA A 610 4.37 -8.46 8.93
C ALA A 610 4.95 -8.54 10.35
N SER A 611 4.09 -8.57 11.37
CA SER A 611 4.52 -8.79 12.76
C SER A 611 5.13 -10.19 12.96
N ALA A 612 4.59 -11.23 12.34
CA ALA A 612 5.19 -12.57 12.36
C ALA A 612 6.59 -12.60 11.72
N GLY A 613 6.81 -11.86 10.63
CA GLY A 613 8.13 -11.69 10.03
C GLY A 613 9.12 -10.96 10.94
N ALA A 614 8.70 -9.87 11.58
CA ALA A 614 9.51 -9.16 12.57
C ALA A 614 9.85 -10.04 13.79
N CYS A 615 8.93 -10.93 14.20
CA CYS A 615 9.14 -11.90 15.28
C CYS A 615 10.24 -12.91 14.92
N LEU A 616 10.22 -13.45 13.69
CA LEU A 616 11.26 -14.36 13.19
C LEU A 616 12.65 -13.69 13.11
N LEU A 617 12.72 -12.41 12.71
CA LEU A 617 13.96 -11.64 12.71
C LEU A 617 14.48 -11.40 14.14
N ALA A 618 13.59 -11.00 15.06
CA ALA A 618 13.93 -10.77 16.46
C ALA A 618 14.45 -12.04 17.13
N GLY A 619 13.74 -13.16 16.98
CA GLY A 619 14.15 -14.46 17.51
C GLY A 619 15.50 -14.92 16.97
N ARG A 620 15.71 -14.82 15.65
CA ARG A 620 17.02 -15.11 15.03
C ARG A 620 18.15 -14.24 15.62
N ALA A 621 17.90 -12.94 15.86
CA ALA A 621 18.90 -12.01 16.36
C ALA A 621 19.34 -12.29 17.81
N VAL A 622 18.43 -12.79 18.67
CA VAL A 622 18.72 -13.06 20.09
C VAL A 622 19.04 -14.53 20.41
N GLY A 623 19.26 -15.36 19.40
CA GLY A 623 19.55 -16.79 19.58
C GLY A 623 18.33 -17.63 19.98
N MET A 624 17.12 -17.11 19.76
CA MET A 624 15.83 -17.78 19.97
C MET A 624 15.12 -17.99 18.62
N PRO A 625 15.65 -18.83 17.70
CA PRO A 625 14.99 -19.09 16.43
C PRO A 625 13.58 -19.69 16.67
N LEU A 626 12.58 -19.11 16.01
CA LEU A 626 11.19 -19.56 16.06
C LEU A 626 10.79 -20.20 14.73
N GLU A 627 9.98 -21.25 14.80
CA GLU A 627 9.44 -21.93 13.63
C GLU A 627 8.13 -21.29 13.21
N LEU A 628 8.04 -20.84 11.95
CA LEU A 628 6.86 -20.13 11.46
C LEU A 628 5.58 -20.97 11.52
N ASP A 629 5.69 -22.26 11.21
CA ASP A 629 4.56 -23.19 11.28
C ASP A 629 4.10 -23.47 12.72
N ARG A 630 4.86 -23.03 13.74
CA ARG A 630 4.45 -23.08 15.15
C ARG A 630 3.76 -21.78 15.58
N ILE A 631 4.38 -20.62 15.35
CA ILE A 631 3.82 -19.32 15.77
C ILE A 631 2.67 -18.83 14.87
N ASN A 632 2.67 -19.22 13.60
CA ASN A 632 1.67 -18.82 12.61
C ASN A 632 1.31 -19.98 11.65
N PRO A 633 0.77 -21.11 12.15
CA PRO A 633 0.48 -22.30 11.34
C PRO A 633 -0.47 -22.01 10.17
N VAL A 634 -0.34 -22.80 9.10
CA VAL A 634 -1.36 -22.87 8.04
C VAL A 634 -2.65 -23.44 8.65
N VAL A 635 -3.77 -22.73 8.51
CA VAL A 635 -5.10 -23.13 9.00
C VAL A 635 -6.02 -23.56 7.87
N THR A 636 -5.80 -23.07 6.64
CA THR A 636 -6.60 -23.40 5.46
C THR A 636 -5.71 -23.59 4.25
N THR A 637 -5.92 -24.67 3.50
CA THR A 637 -5.30 -24.91 2.19
C THR A 637 -6.40 -25.09 1.14
N ALA A 638 -6.81 -24.01 0.51
CA ALA A 638 -7.82 -24.05 -0.55
C ALA A 638 -7.21 -24.61 -1.83
N ARG A 639 -7.77 -25.69 -2.37
CA ARG A 639 -7.32 -26.28 -3.65
C ARG A 639 -8.11 -25.67 -4.82
N PRO A 640 -7.55 -25.60 -6.04
CA PRO A 640 -8.29 -25.17 -7.22
C PRO A 640 -9.49 -26.10 -7.48
N ASP A 641 -10.68 -25.53 -7.66
CA ASP A 641 -11.80 -26.28 -8.23
C ASP A 641 -11.48 -26.60 -9.70
N PRO A 642 -11.50 -27.87 -10.15
CA PRO A 642 -11.12 -28.23 -11.52
C PRO A 642 -12.04 -27.65 -12.60
N SER A 643 -13.33 -27.47 -12.31
CA SER A 643 -14.31 -26.91 -13.25
C SER A 643 -14.14 -25.38 -13.38
N LEU A 644 -13.93 -24.70 -12.26
CA LEU A 644 -13.68 -23.27 -12.20
C LEU A 644 -12.33 -22.90 -12.82
N ALA A 645 -11.28 -23.69 -12.54
CA ALA A 645 -9.97 -23.53 -13.17
C ALA A 645 -10.00 -23.82 -14.68
N LYS A 646 -10.80 -24.79 -15.14
CA LYS A 646 -11.06 -24.99 -16.57
C LYS A 646 -11.73 -23.75 -17.18
N ARG A 647 -12.84 -23.29 -16.59
CA ARG A 647 -13.59 -22.12 -17.05
C ARG A 647 -12.73 -20.86 -17.14
N TYR A 648 -11.88 -20.60 -16.15
CA TYR A 648 -11.00 -19.43 -16.17
C TYR A 648 -9.85 -19.54 -17.18
N ARG A 649 -9.29 -20.73 -17.43
CA ARG A 649 -8.36 -20.94 -18.55
C ARG A 649 -9.01 -20.72 -19.92
N GLU A 650 -10.29 -21.05 -20.07
CA GLU A 650 -11.04 -20.86 -21.32
C GLU A 650 -11.35 -19.38 -21.61
N ILE A 651 -11.77 -18.59 -20.61
CA ILE A 651 -12.11 -17.18 -20.84
C ILE A 651 -10.90 -16.24 -20.82
N ARG A 652 -9.82 -16.57 -20.10
CA ARG A 652 -8.68 -15.68 -19.92
C ARG A 652 -8.07 -15.12 -21.23
N PRO A 653 -7.86 -15.92 -22.29
CA PRO A 653 -7.33 -15.40 -23.56
C PRO A 653 -8.23 -14.33 -24.23
N LEU A 654 -9.53 -14.29 -23.92
CA LEU A 654 -10.42 -13.21 -24.35
C LEU A 654 -10.20 -11.95 -23.49
N VAL A 655 -10.10 -12.11 -22.17
CA VAL A 655 -9.82 -11.00 -21.24
C VAL A 655 -8.46 -10.34 -21.55
N ASP A 656 -7.44 -11.15 -21.85
CA ASP A 656 -6.10 -10.68 -22.24
C ASP A 656 -6.19 -9.82 -23.52
N ARG A 657 -6.83 -10.31 -24.60
CA ARG A 657 -7.03 -9.54 -25.85
C ARG A 657 -7.87 -8.27 -25.66
N VAL A 658 -8.83 -8.27 -24.74
CA VAL A 658 -9.63 -7.08 -24.42
C VAL A 658 -8.78 -6.03 -23.69
N ALA A 659 -7.93 -6.46 -22.75
CA ALA A 659 -6.99 -5.57 -22.09
C ALA A 659 -5.97 -4.99 -23.08
N ASP A 660 -5.34 -5.81 -23.93
CA ASP A 660 -4.43 -5.35 -24.99
C ASP A 660 -5.12 -4.37 -25.95
N GLY A 661 -6.35 -4.68 -26.36
CA GLY A 661 -7.15 -3.83 -27.26
C GLY A 661 -7.45 -2.46 -26.66
N VAL A 662 -7.76 -2.38 -25.35
CA VAL A 662 -7.98 -1.10 -24.66
C VAL A 662 -6.66 -0.36 -24.42
N LEU A 663 -5.55 -1.06 -24.14
CA LEU A 663 -4.23 -0.42 -24.00
C LEU A 663 -3.63 0.06 -25.32
N GLY A 664 -4.17 -0.41 -26.45
CA GLY A 664 -3.90 0.13 -27.79
C GLY A 664 -4.67 1.42 -28.12
N LEU A 665 -5.62 1.84 -27.27
CA LEU A 665 -6.33 3.10 -27.42
C LEU A 665 -5.57 4.22 -26.70
N ASP A 666 -5.09 5.22 -27.44
CA ASP A 666 -4.55 6.43 -26.82
C ASP A 666 -5.69 7.33 -26.33
N LEU A 667 -6.04 7.16 -25.04
CA LEU A 667 -7.01 7.99 -24.34
C LEU A 667 -6.36 9.19 -23.63
N SER A 668 -5.07 9.47 -23.87
CA SER A 668 -4.37 10.57 -23.19
C SER A 668 -4.88 11.94 -23.65
N GLU A 669 -5.04 12.16 -24.97
CA GLU A 669 -5.66 13.39 -25.50
C GLU A 669 -7.06 13.64 -24.94
N TRP A 670 -7.84 12.57 -24.75
CA TRP A 670 -9.22 12.64 -24.26
C TRP A 670 -9.32 12.91 -22.75
N SER A 671 -8.27 12.58 -21.98
CA SER A 671 -8.21 12.76 -20.53
C SER A 671 -7.34 13.93 -20.07
N ALA A 672 -6.60 14.58 -20.97
CA ALA A 672 -5.70 15.71 -20.71
C ALA A 672 -6.36 16.99 -20.16
N GLY A 673 -7.70 17.03 -20.05
CA GLY A 673 -8.46 18.11 -19.42
C GLY A 673 -9.27 17.69 -18.18
N TRP A 674 -9.07 16.48 -17.65
CA TRP A 674 -9.86 15.89 -16.55
C TRP A 674 -9.03 15.50 -15.31
N THR A 675 -7.70 15.61 -15.35
CA THR A 675 -6.77 15.23 -14.26
C THR A 675 -5.71 16.27 -13.99
#